data_AF-A0AAD7CZ07-F1
#
_entry.id   AF-A0AAD7CZ07-F1
#
_cell.length_a   1.000
_cell.length_b   1.000
_cell.length_c   1.000
_cell.angle_alpha   90.00
_cell.angle_beta   90.00
_cell.angle_gamma   90.00
#
_symmetry.space_group_name_H-M   'P 1'
#
loop_
_entity.id
_entity.type
_entity.pdbx_description
1 polymer ?
#
loop_
_entity_poly.entity_id
_entity_poly.type
_entity_poly.pdbx_seq_one_letter_code
_entity_poly.pdbx_strand_id
1 'polypeptide(L)'
;MFTSLFAVSLLFLDTAFGASHVQLFRRSPPKQRNTIVQLFEWPWDSVASECTSFLGPAGYGYVQVSPASEHITGSQWWTDYQTVSYILTSKRGNRAQFANMVTKCANTGVGVIVDVVLNHMTSGSGTGFAGSKYSKYNYPAVPYNASQFHYCNGNTAADISNYNDAHNVRFCELSGLADLAQEQLSVRNTMAAFLNDLLSLGVAGFRVDAAKHMLPADLSAITGLLHSSAYATQEVIFGAGEAVQPSQYTSTGDVIEFRAPASIKTYFTGSPGIAALVTPSPMGAAWGFVDSSVANYIMANQDTVPTSPLPLHALTTVLQERSGTSLTSQSANNAYLLSAIFMLGFNYGTPTVYSGYDFSSFDAGAPQDAAGQTNPVTCAANGWRCEHRWPAIANMNAFHNTVRATTLTNIFKGTSQQIGFGRGALGFLIINNDNSLWTNTWATSLPAGTYCDIIHDTNTDPAVCNGPSYVVSASGTFTASVAPHDALAIFTASLGTAMNTTSSGAASTAVVVKSTTSPAAASTVTLSFVETATVAAGETVKLAGSIAQLGMWAPAAALALTRASAIAPWALTLTLPPSTSFEYKFIKTTASGGVTWEAGANRVYTAPGTAGASVTLYGAFGSTGSSSSAITAAAMSTTSSTPSTSTSTSIAGWTYLGCYPDSSSARTLASLQRLGISVNSVSSCLTACAGAGYAYGGVEFGNECFCVASIKPGVVPGSESKCSYTCSGGVGTCGGFNAINIYHATPIS
;
A
#
# COMPACT_ATOMS: atom_id res chain seq x y z
N MET A 1 -30.20 48.93 -52.54
CA MET A 1 -29.18 48.38 -53.46
C MET A 1 -27.97 48.01 -52.61
N PHE A 2 -27.49 46.76 -52.74
CA PHE A 2 -26.36 46.10 -52.04
C PHE A 2 -26.59 45.82 -50.55
N THR A 3 -26.33 44.65 -49.97
CA THR A 3 -25.53 43.43 -50.30
C THR A 3 -26.13 42.23 -49.53
N SER A 4 -25.97 41.00 -50.01
CA SER A 4 -25.70 39.83 -49.14
C SER A 4 -25.34 38.58 -49.94
N LEU A 5 -24.16 38.02 -49.62
CA LEU A 5 -23.68 36.70 -50.01
C LEU A 5 -24.51 35.61 -49.28
N PHE A 6 -24.92 34.57 -50.00
CA PHE A 6 -25.25 33.27 -49.42
C PHE A 6 -24.32 32.22 -50.02
N ALA A 7 -23.44 31.67 -49.17
CA ALA A 7 -22.65 30.47 -49.49
C ALA A 7 -23.34 29.26 -48.85
N VAL A 8 -23.48 28.20 -49.65
CA VAL A 8 -24.12 26.93 -49.31
C VAL A 8 -23.21 26.14 -48.36
N SER A 9 -23.68 25.84 -47.15
CA SER A 9 -23.05 24.87 -46.25
C SER A 9 -23.60 23.46 -46.54
N LEU A 10 -22.75 22.57 -47.03
CA LEU A 10 -23.01 21.13 -47.04
C LEU A 10 -22.96 20.58 -45.60
N LEU A 11 -24.03 19.90 -45.19
CA LEU A 11 -24.09 19.10 -43.97
C LEU A 11 -23.26 17.83 -44.14
N PHE A 12 -22.10 17.77 -43.49
CA PHE A 12 -21.46 16.51 -43.13
C PHE A 12 -22.00 16.11 -41.75
N LEU A 13 -22.71 14.98 -41.69
CA LEU A 13 -22.95 14.26 -40.43
C LEU A 13 -21.62 13.64 -40.01
N ASP A 14 -20.88 14.33 -39.14
CA ASP A 14 -19.85 13.68 -38.34
C ASP A 14 -20.54 12.82 -37.27
N THR A 15 -20.62 11.52 -37.52
CA THR A 15 -20.81 10.53 -36.47
C THR A 15 -19.57 10.57 -35.59
N ALA A 16 -19.63 11.35 -34.52
CA ALA A 16 -18.66 11.29 -33.45
C ALA A 16 -18.66 9.87 -32.86
N PHE A 17 -17.69 9.06 -33.28
CA PHE A 17 -17.19 7.96 -32.45
C PHE A 17 -16.62 8.61 -31.21
N GLY A 18 -17.46 8.77 -30.18
CA GLY A 18 -17.02 9.02 -28.83
C GLY A 18 -16.22 7.81 -28.38
N ALA A 19 -14.90 7.84 -28.63
CA ALA A 19 -13.98 7.05 -27.85
C ALA A 19 -14.22 7.45 -26.40
N SER A 20 -14.93 6.60 -25.67
CA SER A 20 -15.00 6.70 -24.23
C SER A 20 -13.57 6.51 -23.75
N HIS A 21 -12.86 7.61 -23.51
CA HIS A 21 -11.64 7.58 -22.74
C HIS A 21 -12.02 6.93 -21.41
N VAL A 22 -11.62 5.68 -21.23
CA VAL A 22 -11.57 5.06 -19.92
C VAL A 22 -10.68 5.99 -19.10
N GLN A 23 -11.29 6.86 -18.29
CA GLN A 23 -10.55 7.56 -17.27
C GLN A 23 -9.99 6.48 -16.35
N LEU A 24 -8.70 6.22 -16.49
CA LEU A 24 -7.96 5.32 -15.63
C LEU A 24 -8.12 5.86 -14.21
N PHE A 25 -8.90 5.14 -13.38
CA PHE A 25 -9.05 5.49 -11.98
C PHE A 25 -7.67 5.56 -11.33
N ARG A 26 -7.39 6.71 -10.73
CA ARG A 26 -6.16 6.98 -10.01
C ARG A 26 -5.93 5.91 -8.93
N ARG A 27 -4.79 5.23 -9.01
CA ARG A 27 -4.38 4.15 -8.09
C ARG A 27 -3.73 4.72 -6.83
N SER A 28 -4.43 5.61 -6.12
CA SER A 28 -3.95 6.17 -4.85
C SER A 28 -3.87 5.08 -3.77
N PRO A 29 -2.97 5.20 -2.77
CA PRO A 29 -2.89 4.22 -1.68
C PRO A 29 -4.25 4.07 -0.98
N PRO A 30 -4.91 2.90 -1.01
CA PRO A 30 -6.07 2.66 -0.16
C PRO A 30 -5.60 2.60 1.30
N LYS A 31 -6.34 3.27 2.21
CA LYS A 31 -6.44 3.09 3.69
C LYS A 31 -6.18 4.36 4.50
N GLN A 32 -6.60 4.32 5.77
CA GLN A 32 -6.33 5.35 6.77
C GLN A 32 -4.84 5.48 7.18
N ARG A 33 -3.93 4.81 6.47
CA ARG A 33 -2.48 4.73 6.71
C ARG A 33 -1.79 4.77 5.35
N ASN A 34 -0.90 5.74 5.09
CA ASN A 34 -0.20 5.86 3.80
C ASN A 34 1.32 5.89 3.89
N THR A 35 1.92 5.91 5.08
CA THR A 35 3.39 5.82 5.20
C THR A 35 3.90 4.51 4.62
N ILE A 36 4.91 4.62 3.75
CA ILE A 36 5.62 3.51 3.15
C ILE A 36 6.91 3.28 3.96
N VAL A 37 7.23 2.03 4.26
CA VAL A 37 8.57 1.66 4.73
C VAL A 37 9.29 0.93 3.61
N GLN A 38 10.40 1.48 3.15
CA GLN A 38 11.27 0.78 2.21
C GLN A 38 12.26 -0.08 2.98
N LEU A 39 12.08 -1.40 2.90
CA LEU A 39 12.99 -2.40 3.47
C LEU A 39 13.95 -2.87 2.38
N PHE A 40 14.99 -2.08 2.15
CA PHE A 40 15.89 -2.26 1.01
C PHE A 40 16.74 -3.52 1.18
N GLU A 41 16.63 -4.44 0.22
CA GLU A 41 17.36 -5.71 0.15
C GLU A 41 17.07 -6.71 1.29
N TRP A 42 16.00 -6.54 2.06
CA TRP A 42 15.62 -7.49 3.10
C TRP A 42 15.16 -8.83 2.49
N PRO A 43 15.54 -9.99 3.06
CA PRO A 43 14.99 -11.28 2.65
C PRO A 43 13.50 -11.38 3.03
N TRP A 44 12.71 -12.06 2.20
CA TRP A 44 11.25 -12.03 2.29
C TRP A 44 10.69 -12.58 3.61
N ASP A 45 11.32 -13.61 4.19
CA ASP A 45 10.91 -14.12 5.50
C ASP A 45 11.10 -13.10 6.63
N SER A 46 12.13 -12.26 6.54
CA SER A 46 12.34 -11.18 7.52
C SER A 46 11.30 -10.07 7.34
N VAL A 47 10.97 -9.69 6.11
CA VAL A 47 9.87 -8.76 5.82
C VAL A 47 8.54 -9.30 6.34
N ALA A 48 8.28 -10.59 6.13
CA ALA A 48 7.06 -11.25 6.60
C ALA A 48 6.93 -11.19 8.13
N SER A 49 8.04 -11.45 8.85
CA SER A 49 8.10 -11.30 10.31
C SER A 49 7.87 -9.85 10.73
N GLU A 50 8.56 -8.90 10.09
CA GLU A 50 8.50 -7.47 10.37
C GLU A 50 7.09 -6.90 10.20
N CYS A 51 6.39 -7.32 9.14
CA CYS A 51 4.99 -6.98 8.90
C CYS A 51 4.06 -7.39 10.05
N THR A 52 4.31 -8.56 10.65
CA THR A 52 3.47 -9.10 11.72
C THR A 52 3.82 -8.55 13.10
N SER A 53 5.13 -8.42 13.39
CA SER A 53 5.63 -8.07 14.71
C SER A 53 5.70 -6.56 14.96
N PHE A 54 5.78 -5.75 13.89
CA PHE A 54 6.01 -4.32 14.04
C PHE A 54 5.24 -3.46 13.04
N LEU A 55 5.39 -3.64 11.71
CA LEU A 55 4.84 -2.66 10.76
C LEU A 55 3.32 -2.51 10.85
N GLY A 56 2.60 -3.65 10.91
CA GLY A 56 1.15 -3.65 11.08
C GLY A 56 0.69 -3.01 12.39
N PRO A 57 1.21 -3.47 13.55
CA PRO A 57 0.95 -2.85 14.85
C PRO A 57 1.31 -1.35 14.93
N ALA A 58 2.47 -0.95 14.41
CA ALA A 58 2.94 0.44 14.40
C ALA A 58 2.20 1.34 13.40
N GLY A 59 1.29 0.78 12.60
CA GLY A 59 0.40 1.55 11.75
C GLY A 59 0.98 1.96 10.40
N TYR A 60 2.00 1.27 9.89
CA TYR A 60 2.47 1.51 8.52
C TYR A 60 1.43 1.03 7.50
N GLY A 61 1.31 1.77 6.39
CA GLY A 61 0.36 1.44 5.33
C GLY A 61 0.94 0.44 4.34
N TYR A 62 2.23 0.58 4.03
CA TYR A 62 2.91 -0.20 3.01
C TYR A 62 4.33 -0.57 3.40
N VAL A 63 4.80 -1.67 2.83
CA VAL A 63 6.21 -2.03 2.77
C VAL A 63 6.66 -2.09 1.31
N GLN A 64 7.73 -1.38 0.95
CA GLN A 64 8.40 -1.51 -0.33
C GLN A 64 9.56 -2.50 -0.21
N VAL A 65 9.59 -3.49 -1.10
CA VAL A 65 10.66 -4.52 -1.19
C VAL A 65 11.42 -4.41 -2.51
N SER A 66 12.69 -4.84 -2.52
CA SER A 66 13.53 -4.93 -3.73
C SER A 66 12.93 -5.85 -4.82
N PRO A 67 13.45 -5.81 -6.06
CA PRO A 67 12.91 -6.59 -7.17
C PRO A 67 12.74 -8.07 -6.86
N ALA A 68 11.59 -8.62 -7.28
CA ALA A 68 11.28 -10.04 -7.06
C ALA A 68 11.76 -10.97 -8.18
N SER A 69 12.11 -10.41 -9.33
CA SER A 69 12.61 -11.14 -10.49
C SER A 69 13.97 -11.79 -10.23
N GLU A 70 14.24 -12.85 -10.98
CA GLU A 70 15.58 -13.42 -11.05
C GLU A 70 16.50 -12.39 -11.69
N HIS A 71 17.68 -12.23 -11.10
CA HIS A 71 18.67 -11.27 -11.53
C HIS A 71 20.05 -11.93 -11.68
N ILE A 72 21.06 -11.17 -12.12
CA ILE A 72 22.43 -11.67 -12.25
C ILE A 72 23.05 -12.02 -10.89
N THR A 73 24.05 -12.89 -10.87
CA THR A 73 24.81 -13.17 -9.64
C THR A 73 25.81 -12.05 -9.32
N GLY A 74 26.01 -11.76 -8.03
CA GLY A 74 27.06 -10.85 -7.54
C GLY A 74 26.74 -10.37 -6.13
N SER A 75 27.72 -9.80 -5.43
CA SER A 75 27.54 -9.30 -4.05
C SER A 75 27.09 -7.86 -3.97
N GLN A 76 27.06 -7.15 -5.09
CA GLN A 76 26.71 -5.74 -5.16
C GLN A 76 25.20 -5.55 -5.14
N TRP A 77 24.72 -4.45 -4.56
CA TRP A 77 23.28 -4.18 -4.46
C TRP A 77 22.60 -4.04 -5.83
N TRP A 78 23.29 -3.41 -6.79
CA TRP A 78 22.73 -3.13 -8.13
C TRP A 78 22.51 -4.40 -8.96
N THR A 79 23.05 -5.53 -8.54
CA THR A 79 22.84 -6.79 -9.25
C THR A 79 21.37 -7.23 -9.19
N ASP A 80 20.60 -6.82 -8.18
CA ASP A 80 19.15 -7.05 -8.09
C ASP A 80 18.35 -6.36 -9.20
N TYR A 81 18.91 -5.30 -9.78
CA TYR A 81 18.26 -4.49 -10.81
C TYR A 81 18.61 -4.95 -12.23
N GLN A 82 19.48 -5.94 -12.39
CA GLN A 82 19.76 -6.57 -13.69
C GLN A 82 18.94 -7.85 -13.84
N THR A 83 17.69 -7.70 -14.28
CA THR A 83 16.75 -8.81 -14.45
C THR A 83 17.20 -9.77 -15.55
N VAL A 84 17.21 -11.06 -15.23
CA VAL A 84 17.51 -12.19 -16.13
C VAL A 84 16.23 -12.89 -16.55
N SER A 85 15.30 -13.10 -15.61
CA SER A 85 14.01 -13.70 -15.88
C SER A 85 12.94 -13.24 -14.88
N TYR A 86 11.67 -13.53 -15.16
CA TYR A 86 10.56 -13.23 -14.26
C TYR A 86 10.27 -14.38 -13.25
N ILE A 87 11.20 -15.31 -13.07
CA ILE A 87 11.13 -16.32 -12.01
C ILE A 87 11.31 -15.62 -10.65
N LEU A 88 10.42 -15.92 -9.69
CA LEU A 88 10.49 -15.34 -8.34
C LEU A 88 11.49 -16.08 -7.44
N THR A 89 12.76 -16.14 -7.86
CA THR A 89 13.86 -16.69 -7.07
C THR A 89 15.05 -15.75 -7.18
N SER A 90 15.46 -15.19 -6.04
CA SER A 90 16.51 -14.18 -5.92
C SER A 90 17.30 -14.37 -4.63
N LYS A 91 18.28 -13.49 -4.38
CA LYS A 91 19.00 -13.45 -3.09
C LYS A 91 18.08 -13.24 -1.88
N ARG A 92 16.82 -12.83 -2.10
CA ARG A 92 15.84 -12.52 -1.05
C ARG A 92 14.97 -13.73 -0.70
N GLY A 93 14.95 -14.77 -1.54
CA GLY A 93 14.21 -16.01 -1.31
C GLY A 93 13.65 -16.61 -2.60
N ASN A 94 12.66 -17.48 -2.44
CA ASN A 94 11.93 -18.12 -3.54
C ASN A 94 10.43 -17.74 -3.54
N ARG A 95 9.71 -18.16 -4.58
CA ARG A 95 8.29 -17.84 -4.80
C ARG A 95 7.41 -18.12 -3.59
N ALA A 96 7.64 -19.22 -2.88
CA ALA A 96 6.83 -19.58 -1.71
C ALA A 96 7.07 -18.61 -0.55
N GLN A 97 8.33 -18.21 -0.31
CA GLN A 97 8.68 -17.20 0.68
C GLN A 97 8.11 -15.82 0.30
N PHE A 98 8.15 -15.45 -0.99
CA PHE A 98 7.54 -14.22 -1.48
C PHE A 98 6.02 -14.20 -1.23
N ALA A 99 5.30 -15.26 -1.64
CA ALA A 99 3.86 -15.36 -1.44
C ALA A 99 3.47 -15.35 0.04
N ASN A 100 4.25 -16.02 0.90
CA ASN A 100 4.07 -15.99 2.35
C ASN A 100 4.28 -14.58 2.93
N MET A 101 5.29 -13.85 2.47
CA MET A 101 5.53 -12.46 2.86
C MET A 101 4.35 -11.56 2.49
N VAL A 102 3.89 -11.63 1.24
CA VAL A 102 2.73 -10.86 0.77
C VAL A 102 1.48 -11.17 1.59
N THR A 103 1.20 -12.45 1.84
CA THR A 103 0.05 -12.88 2.65
C THR A 103 0.14 -12.36 4.08
N LYS A 104 1.30 -12.48 4.74
CA LYS A 104 1.48 -12.05 6.13
C LYS A 104 1.36 -10.53 6.28
N CYS A 105 1.91 -9.76 5.35
CA CYS A 105 1.75 -8.30 5.34
C CYS A 105 0.28 -7.90 5.12
N ALA A 106 -0.40 -8.52 4.14
CA ALA A 106 -1.80 -8.24 3.87
C ALA A 106 -2.70 -8.51 5.09
N ASN A 107 -2.44 -9.62 5.82
CA ASN A 107 -3.19 -10.00 7.02
C ASN A 107 -3.02 -9.02 8.19
N THR A 108 -1.95 -8.22 8.22
CA THR A 108 -1.76 -7.15 9.22
C THR A 108 -2.11 -5.76 8.70
N GLY A 109 -2.72 -5.70 7.51
CA GLY A 109 -3.15 -4.45 6.89
C GLY A 109 -2.05 -3.70 6.16
N VAL A 110 -0.85 -4.25 6.04
CA VAL A 110 0.30 -3.66 5.34
C VAL A 110 0.30 -4.12 3.87
N GLY A 111 0.17 -3.18 2.93
CA GLY A 111 0.28 -3.49 1.50
C GLY A 111 1.73 -3.69 1.07
N VAL A 112 2.00 -4.68 0.22
CA VAL A 112 3.34 -4.87 -0.36
C VAL A 112 3.46 -4.09 -1.66
N ILE A 113 4.44 -3.19 -1.75
CA ILE A 113 4.89 -2.53 -2.96
C ILE A 113 6.17 -3.24 -3.42
N VAL A 114 6.21 -3.69 -4.67
CA VAL A 114 7.36 -4.41 -5.21
C VAL A 114 8.11 -3.50 -6.18
N ASP A 115 9.42 -3.41 -6.04
CA ASP A 115 10.26 -2.77 -7.05
C ASP A 115 10.22 -3.59 -8.35
N VAL A 116 10.00 -2.94 -9.49
CA VAL A 116 9.89 -3.62 -10.78
C VAL A 116 10.75 -2.93 -11.82
N VAL A 117 11.63 -3.72 -12.44
CA VAL A 117 12.50 -3.29 -13.54
C VAL A 117 11.77 -3.55 -14.85
N LEU A 118 11.20 -2.49 -15.43
CA LEU A 118 10.47 -2.54 -16.69
C LEU A 118 11.24 -1.86 -17.84
N ASN A 119 12.28 -1.09 -17.53
CA ASN A 119 13.07 -0.39 -18.54
C ASN A 119 13.98 -1.35 -19.31
N HIS A 120 14.72 -2.19 -18.60
CA HIS A 120 15.85 -2.92 -19.17
C HIS A 120 15.98 -4.35 -18.64
N MET A 121 16.85 -5.11 -19.29
CA MET A 121 17.38 -6.40 -18.81
C MET A 121 18.87 -6.25 -18.46
N THR A 122 19.63 -7.33 -18.39
CA THR A 122 21.05 -7.31 -17.99
C THR A 122 21.98 -6.61 -19.00
N SER A 123 23.18 -6.24 -18.53
CA SER A 123 24.36 -6.14 -19.38
C SER A 123 25.13 -7.48 -19.39
N GLY A 124 25.89 -7.74 -20.44
CA GLY A 124 26.75 -8.94 -20.53
C GLY A 124 26.01 -10.28 -20.64
N SER A 125 26.67 -11.36 -20.22
CA SER A 125 26.16 -12.74 -20.34
C SER A 125 26.51 -13.58 -19.14
N GLY A 126 25.69 -14.58 -18.81
CA GLY A 126 25.96 -15.43 -17.67
C GLY A 126 24.82 -16.39 -17.34
N THR A 127 24.74 -16.73 -16.05
CA THR A 127 23.67 -17.52 -15.45
C THR A 127 23.08 -16.72 -14.31
N GLY A 128 21.76 -16.50 -14.34
CA GLY A 128 21.05 -15.82 -13.28
C GLY A 128 21.02 -16.62 -11.98
N PHE A 129 20.59 -15.96 -10.91
CA PHE A 129 20.55 -16.53 -9.57
C PHE A 129 19.70 -17.81 -9.47
N ALA A 130 18.64 -17.93 -10.28
CA ALA A 130 17.77 -19.10 -10.34
C ALA A 130 18.20 -20.14 -11.40
N GLY A 131 19.33 -19.91 -12.07
CA GLY A 131 19.91 -20.83 -13.05
C GLY A 131 19.62 -20.49 -14.52
N SER A 132 18.87 -19.42 -14.81
CA SER A 132 18.54 -19.06 -16.20
C SER A 132 19.77 -18.59 -16.96
N LYS A 133 20.02 -19.15 -18.14
CA LYS A 133 21.09 -18.68 -19.03
C LYS A 133 20.66 -17.40 -19.73
N TYR A 134 21.59 -16.46 -19.90
CA TYR A 134 21.33 -15.22 -20.62
C TYR A 134 22.59 -14.71 -21.33
N SER A 135 22.36 -13.96 -22.40
CA SER A 135 23.32 -13.01 -22.94
C SER A 135 22.60 -11.71 -23.25
N LYS A 136 23.32 -10.60 -23.36
CA LYS A 136 22.75 -9.31 -23.73
C LYS A 136 21.90 -9.48 -25.00
N TYR A 137 20.65 -9.04 -24.94
CA TYR A 137 19.62 -9.21 -25.97
C TYR A 137 19.12 -10.63 -26.25
N ASN A 138 19.42 -11.63 -25.41
CA ASN A 138 18.90 -12.98 -25.56
C ASN A 138 18.64 -13.63 -24.19
N TYR A 139 17.35 -13.75 -23.87
CA TYR A 139 16.85 -14.22 -22.58
C TYR A 139 15.87 -15.39 -22.81
N PRO A 140 16.34 -16.63 -22.96
CA PRO A 140 15.45 -17.77 -23.23
C PRO A 140 14.35 -18.01 -22.19
N ALA A 141 14.56 -17.61 -20.93
CA ALA A 141 13.58 -17.79 -19.84
C ALA A 141 12.44 -16.75 -19.85
N VAL A 142 12.61 -15.63 -20.54
CA VAL A 142 11.58 -14.61 -20.79
C VAL A 142 11.75 -14.24 -22.24
N PRO A 143 10.93 -14.78 -23.17
CA PRO A 143 11.27 -15.04 -24.59
C PRO A 143 11.57 -13.77 -25.41
N TYR A 144 12.61 -13.07 -25.02
CA TYR A 144 13.13 -11.83 -25.56
C TYR A 144 14.42 -12.18 -26.27
N ASN A 145 14.45 -11.86 -27.55
CA ASN A 145 15.65 -11.86 -28.37
C ASN A 145 15.91 -10.42 -28.83
N ALA A 146 16.91 -10.22 -29.69
CA ALA A 146 17.31 -8.91 -30.21
C ALA A 146 16.15 -8.04 -30.72
N SER A 147 15.05 -8.63 -31.22
CA SER A 147 13.90 -7.86 -31.71
C SER A 147 13.05 -7.21 -30.63
N GLN A 148 13.24 -7.52 -29.35
CA GLN A 148 12.50 -6.94 -28.21
C GLN A 148 13.24 -5.79 -27.53
N PHE A 149 14.33 -5.28 -28.13
CA PHE A 149 15.16 -4.24 -27.54
C PHE A 149 15.36 -3.05 -28.49
N HIS A 150 15.55 -1.87 -27.92
CA HIS A 150 15.95 -0.68 -28.65
C HIS A 150 17.45 -0.69 -28.96
N TYR A 151 17.81 0.04 -30.02
CA TYR A 151 19.19 0.30 -30.41
C TYR A 151 19.39 1.79 -30.68
N CYS A 152 18.99 2.62 -29.70
CA CYS A 152 19.18 4.07 -29.61
C CYS A 152 18.68 4.87 -30.83
N ASN A 153 19.45 4.92 -31.92
CA ASN A 153 19.15 5.67 -33.15
C ASN A 153 18.94 4.75 -34.37
N GLY A 154 18.26 3.62 -34.19
CA GLY A 154 17.99 2.67 -35.27
C GLY A 154 18.54 1.27 -34.97
N ASN A 155 19.68 0.91 -35.55
CA ASN A 155 20.27 -0.45 -35.47
C ASN A 155 21.55 -0.53 -34.63
N THR A 156 21.97 0.54 -33.95
CA THR A 156 23.24 0.58 -33.21
C THR A 156 23.00 0.76 -31.73
N ALA A 157 23.35 -0.26 -30.93
CA ALA A 157 23.33 -0.17 -29.48
C ALA A 157 24.24 0.98 -29.02
N ALA A 158 23.72 1.86 -28.19
CA ALA A 158 24.47 2.96 -27.61
C ALA A 158 23.87 3.37 -26.28
N ASP A 159 24.75 3.82 -25.38
CA ASP A 159 24.37 4.39 -24.11
C ASP A 159 23.74 5.77 -24.29
N ILE A 160 22.92 6.16 -23.32
CA ILE A 160 22.45 7.53 -23.15
C ILE A 160 23.68 8.44 -23.04
N SER A 161 23.74 9.43 -23.92
CA SER A 161 24.82 10.41 -24.00
C SER A 161 24.32 11.85 -24.02
N ASN A 162 23.00 12.07 -24.13
CA ASN A 162 22.40 13.41 -24.15
C ASN A 162 21.07 13.45 -23.38
N TYR A 163 21.13 13.90 -22.13
CA TYR A 163 19.94 14.07 -21.28
C TYR A 163 19.05 15.26 -21.67
N ASN A 164 19.49 16.12 -22.59
CA ASN A 164 18.68 17.18 -23.20
C ASN A 164 17.87 16.69 -24.41
N ASP A 165 17.96 15.41 -24.75
CA ASP A 165 17.17 14.78 -25.81
C ASP A 165 16.31 13.66 -25.20
N ALA A 166 14.99 13.87 -25.17
CA ALA A 166 14.05 12.90 -24.61
C ALA A 166 14.04 11.57 -25.39
N HIS A 167 14.39 11.57 -26.68
CA HIS A 167 14.53 10.33 -27.44
C HIS A 167 15.77 9.57 -26.96
N ASN A 168 16.90 10.25 -26.81
CA ASN A 168 18.12 9.63 -26.30
C ASN A 168 17.91 9.02 -24.90
N VAL A 169 17.22 9.73 -24.00
CA VAL A 169 16.95 9.25 -22.63
C VAL A 169 16.04 8.02 -22.59
N ARG A 170 15.13 7.85 -23.56
CA ARG A 170 14.06 6.83 -23.53
C ARG A 170 14.23 5.64 -24.47
N PHE A 171 15.20 5.70 -25.38
CA PHE A 171 15.41 4.67 -26.41
C PHE A 171 16.87 4.18 -26.48
N CYS A 172 17.77 4.78 -25.70
CA CYS A 172 19.17 4.38 -25.61
C CYS A 172 19.43 3.70 -24.26
N GLU A 173 20.52 2.94 -24.19
CA GLU A 173 20.79 2.09 -23.04
C GLU A 173 21.19 2.89 -21.81
N LEU A 174 20.57 2.59 -20.68
CA LEU A 174 21.01 3.09 -19.38
C LEU A 174 22.22 2.25 -18.94
N SER A 175 23.43 2.80 -19.05
CA SER A 175 24.67 2.15 -18.57
C SER A 175 24.92 0.76 -19.19
N GLY A 176 24.64 0.62 -20.49
CA GLY A 176 24.85 -0.61 -21.25
C GLY A 176 23.85 -1.73 -20.95
N LEU A 177 22.77 -1.43 -20.22
CA LEU A 177 21.69 -2.36 -19.94
C LEU A 177 20.77 -2.48 -21.17
N ALA A 178 20.41 -3.71 -21.55
CA ALA A 178 19.60 -3.96 -22.74
C ALA A 178 18.21 -3.33 -22.60
N ASP A 179 17.94 -2.27 -23.36
CA ASP A 179 16.76 -1.42 -23.23
C ASP A 179 15.54 -2.02 -23.95
N LEU A 180 14.47 -2.31 -23.22
CA LEU A 180 13.30 -3.04 -23.74
C LEU A 180 12.45 -2.14 -24.65
N ALA A 181 11.96 -2.69 -25.76
CA ALA A 181 11.09 -1.98 -26.69
C ALA A 181 9.62 -1.97 -26.21
N GLN A 182 9.30 -1.13 -25.23
CA GLN A 182 8.00 -1.19 -24.54
C GLN A 182 6.81 -0.68 -25.38
N GLU A 183 7.05 -0.09 -26.54
CA GLU A 183 6.04 0.22 -27.55
C GLU A 183 5.49 -1.05 -28.23
N GLN A 184 6.25 -2.15 -28.22
CA GLN A 184 5.83 -3.43 -28.78
C GLN A 184 4.83 -4.16 -27.88
N LEU A 185 3.72 -4.60 -28.48
CA LEU A 185 2.67 -5.33 -27.75
C LEU A 185 3.17 -6.64 -27.11
N SER A 186 4.10 -7.35 -27.75
CA SER A 186 4.70 -8.57 -27.21
C SER A 186 5.48 -8.31 -25.92
N VAL A 187 6.24 -7.23 -25.87
CA VAL A 187 6.98 -6.78 -24.67
C VAL A 187 6.00 -6.38 -23.57
N ARG A 188 5.00 -5.53 -23.88
CA ARG A 188 3.96 -5.12 -22.92
C ARG A 188 3.19 -6.30 -22.34
N ASN A 189 2.79 -7.27 -23.16
CA ASN A 189 2.06 -8.46 -22.70
C ASN A 189 2.92 -9.30 -21.76
N THR A 190 4.21 -9.44 -22.05
CA THR A 190 5.13 -10.22 -21.20
C THR A 190 5.36 -9.51 -19.86
N MET A 191 5.56 -8.19 -19.86
CA MET A 191 5.62 -7.38 -18.63
C MET A 191 4.32 -7.44 -17.83
N ALA A 192 3.17 -7.26 -18.49
CA ALA A 192 1.87 -7.31 -17.84
C ALA A 192 1.57 -8.70 -17.26
N ALA A 193 2.02 -9.79 -17.90
CA ALA A 193 1.90 -11.14 -17.35
C ALA A 193 2.69 -11.29 -16.04
N PHE A 194 3.94 -10.79 -16.00
CA PHE A 194 4.75 -10.76 -14.78
C PHE A 194 4.09 -9.92 -13.66
N LEU A 195 3.62 -8.71 -13.99
CA LEU A 195 2.95 -7.85 -13.02
C LEU A 195 1.62 -8.48 -12.53
N ASN A 196 0.84 -9.09 -13.41
CA ASN A 196 -0.39 -9.80 -13.04
C ASN A 196 -0.11 -11.04 -12.18
N ASP A 197 1.02 -11.72 -12.38
CA ASP A 197 1.45 -12.81 -11.50
C ASP A 197 1.73 -12.29 -10.09
N LEU A 198 2.45 -11.17 -9.95
CA LEU A 198 2.65 -10.52 -8.65
C LEU A 198 1.32 -10.09 -8.00
N LEU A 199 0.40 -9.50 -8.77
CA LEU A 199 -0.94 -9.13 -8.27
C LEU A 199 -1.75 -10.35 -7.83
N SER A 200 -1.62 -11.49 -8.52
CA SER A 200 -2.30 -12.73 -8.13
C SER A 200 -1.85 -13.27 -6.77
N LEU A 201 -0.63 -12.92 -6.35
CA LEU A 201 -0.09 -13.25 -5.02
C LEU A 201 -0.53 -12.27 -3.93
N GLY A 202 -1.23 -11.18 -4.28
CA GLY A 202 -1.74 -10.17 -3.36
C GLY A 202 -0.88 -8.91 -3.23
N VAL A 203 0.06 -8.68 -4.16
CA VAL A 203 0.85 -7.45 -4.20
C VAL A 203 -0.08 -6.23 -4.34
N ALA A 204 0.16 -5.19 -3.56
CA ALA A 204 -0.70 -4.01 -3.50
C ALA A 204 -0.30 -2.92 -4.51
N GLY A 205 0.96 -2.94 -4.97
CA GLY A 205 1.47 -1.94 -5.89
C GLY A 205 2.91 -2.17 -6.33
N PHE A 206 3.41 -1.23 -7.11
CA PHE A 206 4.72 -1.29 -7.73
C PHE A 206 5.50 0.02 -7.55
N ARG A 207 6.82 -0.09 -7.29
CA ARG A 207 7.77 1.00 -7.51
C ARG A 207 8.44 0.74 -8.85
N VAL A 208 8.26 1.63 -9.83
CA VAL A 208 8.79 1.43 -11.18
C VAL A 208 10.19 2.01 -11.25
N ASP A 209 11.17 1.11 -11.38
CA ASP A 209 12.57 1.44 -11.59
C ASP A 209 12.80 2.13 -12.93
N ALA A 210 13.71 3.11 -12.94
CA ALA A 210 14.16 3.80 -14.15
C ALA A 210 13.00 4.36 -15.01
N ALA A 211 11.86 4.74 -14.41
CA ALA A 211 10.68 5.19 -15.14
C ALA A 211 10.94 6.39 -16.05
N LYS A 212 11.92 7.25 -15.70
CA LYS A 212 12.43 8.35 -16.54
C LYS A 212 12.85 7.89 -17.95
N HIS A 213 13.34 6.67 -18.06
CA HIS A 213 13.86 6.08 -19.28
C HIS A 213 12.77 5.36 -20.10
N MET A 214 11.52 5.42 -19.66
CA MET A 214 10.37 4.88 -20.37
C MET A 214 9.42 6.00 -20.79
N LEU A 215 8.64 5.81 -21.86
CA LEU A 215 7.56 6.74 -22.18
C LEU A 215 6.40 6.61 -21.17
N PRO A 216 5.83 7.72 -20.67
CA PRO A 216 4.60 7.67 -19.86
C PRO A 216 3.45 6.94 -20.56
N ALA A 217 3.35 7.05 -21.89
CA ALA A 217 2.35 6.34 -22.67
C ALA A 217 2.51 4.81 -22.61
N ASP A 218 3.74 4.30 -22.60
CA ASP A 218 4.02 2.87 -22.50
C ASP A 218 3.75 2.36 -21.09
N LEU A 219 4.10 3.13 -20.06
CA LEU A 219 3.71 2.82 -18.68
C LEU A 219 2.18 2.75 -18.51
N SER A 220 1.45 3.69 -19.11
CA SER A 220 -0.01 3.66 -19.16
C SER A 220 -0.54 2.43 -19.91
N ALA A 221 0.05 2.09 -21.05
CA ALA A 221 -0.35 0.93 -21.83
C ALA A 221 -0.11 -0.39 -21.09
N ILE A 222 1.04 -0.55 -20.43
CA ILE A 222 1.37 -1.73 -19.61
C ILE A 222 0.40 -1.83 -18.44
N THR A 223 0.18 -0.73 -17.71
CA THR A 223 -0.71 -0.75 -16.54
C THR A 223 -2.18 -0.97 -16.91
N GLY A 224 -2.61 -0.57 -18.12
CA GLY A 224 -3.93 -0.83 -18.68
C GLY A 224 -4.19 -2.32 -18.99
N LEU A 225 -3.16 -3.15 -19.07
CA LEU A 225 -3.27 -4.61 -19.26
C LEU A 225 -3.39 -5.39 -17.94
N LEU A 226 -3.37 -4.70 -16.80
CA LEU A 226 -3.42 -5.34 -15.48
C LEU A 226 -4.87 -5.72 -15.11
N HIS A 227 -5.02 -6.88 -14.47
CA HIS A 227 -6.33 -7.41 -14.08
C HIS A 227 -6.97 -6.68 -12.90
N SER A 228 -6.17 -5.94 -12.14
CA SER A 228 -6.62 -5.13 -11.01
C SER A 228 -5.86 -3.82 -10.93
N SER A 229 -6.48 -2.83 -10.28
CA SER A 229 -5.79 -1.60 -9.89
C SER A 229 -4.67 -1.92 -8.89
N ALA A 230 -3.53 -1.29 -9.08
CA ALA A 230 -2.34 -1.45 -8.23
C ALA A 230 -1.73 -0.08 -7.97
N TYR A 231 -1.37 0.25 -6.74
CA TYR A 231 -0.63 1.48 -6.45
C TYR A 231 0.64 1.55 -7.30
N ALA A 232 1.03 2.74 -7.74
CA ALA A 232 2.25 2.93 -8.52
C ALA A 232 2.99 4.18 -8.03
N THR A 233 4.27 4.01 -7.70
CA THR A 233 5.23 5.10 -7.50
C THR A 233 6.37 4.95 -8.50
N GLN A 234 6.87 6.05 -9.05
CA GLN A 234 7.77 6.02 -10.20
C GLN A 234 9.09 6.72 -9.90
N GLU A 235 10.19 6.09 -10.28
CA GLU A 235 11.51 6.69 -10.25
C GLU A 235 11.72 7.61 -11.47
N VAL A 236 11.49 8.90 -11.26
CA VAL A 236 11.78 9.92 -12.28
C VAL A 236 12.70 10.97 -11.67
N ILE A 237 14.01 10.75 -11.80
CA ILE A 237 15.01 11.65 -11.22
C ILE A 237 14.97 12.99 -11.95
N PHE A 238 14.81 14.07 -11.19
CA PHE A 238 14.88 15.43 -11.73
C PHE A 238 16.32 15.80 -12.13
N GLY A 239 16.48 16.34 -13.33
CA GLY A 239 17.70 17.02 -13.76
C GLY A 239 17.36 18.41 -14.30
N ALA A 240 18.09 19.43 -13.85
CA ALA A 240 17.84 20.81 -14.27
C ALA A 240 18.16 20.97 -15.76
N GLY A 241 17.18 21.44 -16.55
CA GLY A 241 17.35 21.65 -17.99
C GLY A 241 17.23 20.40 -18.86
N GLU A 242 17.12 19.22 -18.25
CA GLU A 242 16.98 17.96 -19.00
C GLU A 242 15.60 17.84 -19.67
N ALA A 243 15.53 17.10 -20.78
CA ALA A 243 14.33 17.01 -21.60
C ALA A 243 13.20 16.17 -20.97
N VAL A 244 13.55 15.27 -20.04
CA VAL A 244 12.59 14.43 -19.31
C VAL A 244 12.46 14.92 -17.88
N GLN A 245 11.24 15.23 -17.47
CA GLN A 245 10.92 15.86 -16.19
C GLN A 245 9.88 15.06 -15.40
N PRO A 246 9.95 15.05 -14.04
CA PRO A 246 9.01 14.33 -13.17
C PRO A 246 7.53 14.63 -13.45
N SER A 247 7.22 15.87 -13.79
CA SER A 247 5.85 16.33 -14.07
C SER A 247 5.15 15.53 -15.18
N GLN A 248 5.91 14.97 -16.12
CA GLN A 248 5.40 14.19 -17.25
C GLN A 248 4.78 12.84 -16.83
N TYR A 249 5.07 12.36 -15.61
CA TYR A 249 4.69 11.01 -15.12
C TYR A 249 3.61 11.05 -14.04
N THR A 250 3.17 12.24 -13.64
CA THR A 250 2.17 12.41 -12.57
C THR A 250 0.77 11.87 -12.91
N SER A 251 0.51 11.60 -14.20
CA SER A 251 -0.74 10.99 -14.66
C SER A 251 -0.74 9.45 -14.58
N THR A 252 0.43 8.81 -14.48
CA THR A 252 0.59 7.35 -14.49
C THR A 252 0.82 6.75 -13.10
N GLY A 253 1.03 7.58 -12.08
CA GLY A 253 1.25 7.18 -10.70
C GLY A 253 1.88 8.30 -9.89
N ASP A 254 2.14 8.04 -8.62
CA ASP A 254 2.91 8.95 -7.79
C ASP A 254 4.37 8.99 -8.29
N VAL A 255 5.08 10.10 -8.05
CA VAL A 255 6.46 10.32 -8.52
C VAL A 255 7.35 10.63 -7.33
N ILE A 256 8.49 9.97 -7.23
CA ILE A 256 9.46 10.18 -6.15
C ILE A 256 10.06 11.59 -6.28
N GLU A 257 9.98 12.38 -5.20
CA GLU A 257 10.56 13.72 -5.15
C GLU A 257 12.06 13.65 -4.82
N PHE A 258 12.85 13.40 -5.85
CA PHE A 258 14.30 13.26 -5.76
C PHE A 258 15.05 14.53 -5.32
N ARG A 259 14.44 15.73 -5.42
CA ARG A 259 15.09 16.97 -4.94
C ARG A 259 15.00 17.15 -3.43
N ALA A 260 14.07 16.47 -2.76
CA ALA A 260 13.85 16.67 -1.33
C ALA A 260 15.07 16.27 -0.48
N PRO A 261 15.74 15.12 -0.67
CA PRO A 261 16.89 14.71 0.15
C PRO A 261 18.03 15.73 0.21
N ALA A 262 18.48 16.23 -0.95
CA ALA A 262 19.52 17.25 -1.02
C ALA A 262 19.08 18.58 -0.41
N SER A 263 17.84 19.01 -0.71
CA SER A 263 17.27 20.23 -0.14
C SER A 263 17.22 20.15 1.39
N ILE A 264 16.63 19.08 1.92
CA ILE A 264 16.50 18.86 3.36
C ILE A 264 17.86 18.80 4.04
N LYS A 265 18.86 18.12 3.45
CA LYS A 265 20.23 18.19 3.95
C LYS A 265 20.71 19.63 4.07
N THR A 266 20.60 20.43 3.01
CA THR A 266 21.01 21.84 3.01
C THR A 266 20.34 22.64 4.15
N TYR A 267 19.03 22.52 4.34
CA TYR A 267 18.31 23.26 5.38
C TYR A 267 18.61 22.77 6.81
N PHE A 268 18.88 21.47 6.99
CA PHE A 268 19.18 20.91 8.32
C PHE A 268 20.65 21.05 8.70
N THR A 269 21.59 21.23 7.76
CA THR A 269 23.02 21.36 8.06
C THR A 269 23.59 22.74 7.75
N GLY A 270 22.81 23.67 7.23
CA GLY A 270 23.32 24.95 6.75
C GLY A 270 22.25 26.03 6.52
N SER A 271 22.65 27.05 5.76
CA SER A 271 21.81 28.21 5.41
C SER A 271 20.90 27.90 4.21
N PRO A 272 19.65 28.41 4.17
CA PRO A 272 19.06 29.41 5.08
C PRO A 272 18.36 28.82 6.31
N GLY A 273 18.44 27.51 6.54
CA GLY A 273 17.93 26.85 7.73
C GLY A 273 16.48 26.40 7.67
N ILE A 274 16.09 25.48 8.57
CA ILE A 274 14.78 24.81 8.53
C ILE A 274 13.58 25.78 8.64
N ALA A 275 13.76 26.99 9.16
CA ALA A 275 12.75 28.05 9.14
C ALA A 275 12.28 28.45 7.73
N ALA A 276 13.14 28.27 6.73
CA ALA A 276 12.78 28.51 5.34
C ALA A 276 11.85 27.43 4.76
N LEU A 277 11.77 26.22 5.33
CA LEU A 277 10.89 25.16 4.83
C LEU A 277 9.39 25.50 4.93
N VAL A 278 9.04 26.54 5.69
CA VAL A 278 7.67 27.04 5.86
C VAL A 278 7.44 28.44 5.28
N THR A 279 8.48 29.11 4.74
CA THR A 279 8.37 30.50 4.24
C THR A 279 9.22 30.78 2.98
N PRO A 280 8.78 31.65 2.05
CA PRO A 280 7.55 32.46 2.06
C PRO A 280 6.28 31.63 1.82
N SER A 281 6.44 30.40 1.33
CA SER A 281 5.40 29.37 1.29
C SER A 281 5.98 28.04 1.78
N PRO A 282 5.16 27.15 2.36
CA PRO A 282 5.60 25.82 2.72
C PRO A 282 6.22 25.07 1.54
N MET A 283 7.26 24.27 1.83
CA MET A 283 7.89 23.36 0.86
C MET A 283 6.82 22.54 0.12
N GLY A 284 6.92 22.52 -1.22
CA GLY A 284 5.95 21.83 -2.07
C GLY A 284 6.00 22.36 -3.50
N ALA A 285 4.88 22.28 -4.22
CA ALA A 285 4.82 22.63 -5.65
C ALA A 285 5.34 24.04 -5.99
N ALA A 286 5.15 25.02 -5.09
CA ALA A 286 5.64 26.39 -5.28
C ALA A 286 7.18 26.48 -5.36
N TRP A 287 7.89 25.46 -4.87
CA TRP A 287 9.34 25.33 -4.95
C TRP A 287 9.79 24.61 -6.25
N GLY A 288 8.85 24.32 -7.15
CA GLY A 288 9.05 23.50 -8.34
C GLY A 288 8.97 22.00 -8.07
N PHE A 289 8.69 21.59 -6.83
CA PHE A 289 8.54 20.18 -6.48
C PHE A 289 7.31 19.55 -7.16
N VAL A 290 7.27 18.22 -7.22
CA VAL A 290 6.07 17.47 -7.63
C VAL A 290 4.89 17.90 -6.76
N ASP A 291 3.70 17.98 -7.34
CA ASP A 291 2.52 18.36 -6.57
C ASP A 291 2.31 17.39 -5.39
N SER A 292 2.03 17.95 -4.21
CA SER A 292 1.91 17.19 -2.96
C SER A 292 0.92 16.03 -3.07
N SER A 293 -0.13 16.17 -3.89
CA SER A 293 -1.10 15.09 -4.03
C SER A 293 -0.52 13.84 -4.69
N VAL A 294 0.51 13.96 -5.54
CA VAL A 294 1.13 12.88 -6.34
C VAL A 294 2.62 12.70 -6.04
N ALA A 295 3.14 13.34 -4.99
CA ALA A 295 4.54 13.22 -4.60
C ALA A 295 4.74 12.03 -3.65
N ASN A 296 5.75 11.20 -3.93
CA ASN A 296 6.33 10.29 -2.94
C ASN A 296 7.55 11.00 -2.31
N TYR A 297 7.45 11.34 -1.03
CA TYR A 297 8.47 12.08 -0.30
C TYR A 297 9.42 11.11 0.39
N ILE A 298 10.69 11.15 -0.03
CA ILE A 298 11.80 10.40 0.57
C ILE A 298 12.77 11.34 1.30
N MET A 299 13.41 10.82 2.35
CA MET A 299 14.52 11.46 3.04
C MET A 299 15.90 11.03 2.52
N ALA A 300 15.95 9.76 2.16
CA ALA A 300 17.05 9.06 1.52
C ALA A 300 16.44 7.82 0.88
N ASN A 301 17.04 7.32 -0.17
CA ASN A 301 16.80 5.98 -0.67
C ASN A 301 18.10 5.42 -1.28
N GLN A 302 17.98 4.27 -1.93
CA GLN A 302 19.07 3.66 -2.67
C GLN A 302 19.44 4.43 -3.94
N ASP A 303 18.67 5.43 -4.38
CA ASP A 303 18.84 6.07 -5.69
C ASP A 303 19.36 7.51 -5.59
N THR A 304 19.59 8.15 -6.75
CA THR A 304 20.56 9.24 -6.89
C THR A 304 19.91 10.63 -7.08
N VAL A 305 20.67 11.69 -6.80
CA VAL A 305 20.48 12.99 -7.46
C VAL A 305 21.83 13.56 -7.90
N PRO A 306 21.95 14.14 -9.12
CA PRO A 306 23.14 14.86 -9.52
C PRO A 306 23.39 16.07 -8.61
N THR A 307 24.64 16.28 -8.19
CA THR A 307 25.03 17.37 -7.27
C THR A 307 25.43 18.67 -7.97
N SER A 308 25.32 18.77 -9.29
CA SER A 308 25.82 19.94 -10.03
C SER A 308 25.10 20.17 -11.36
N PRO A 309 24.92 21.42 -11.82
CA PRO A 309 24.34 21.76 -13.13
C PRO A 309 25.31 21.59 -14.32
N LEU A 310 26.38 20.79 -14.19
CA LEU A 310 27.37 20.56 -15.25
C LEU A 310 27.09 19.25 -16.00
N PRO A 311 27.40 19.18 -17.31
CA PRO A 311 26.94 18.10 -18.19
C PRO A 311 27.49 16.75 -17.74
N LEU A 312 26.56 15.79 -17.59
CA LEU A 312 26.79 14.37 -17.32
C LEU A 312 27.80 13.79 -18.32
N HIS A 313 29.06 13.69 -17.91
CA HIS A 313 30.01 12.75 -18.49
C HIS A 313 30.50 11.87 -17.34
N ALA A 314 30.10 10.60 -17.41
CA ALA A 314 30.21 9.54 -16.39
C ALA A 314 29.04 9.50 -15.39
N LEU A 315 28.10 8.59 -15.66
CA LEU A 315 27.37 7.83 -14.65
C LEU A 315 28.39 7.05 -13.78
N THR A 316 29.13 7.75 -12.92
CA THR A 316 29.42 7.17 -11.61
C THR A 316 28.13 7.28 -10.85
N THR A 317 27.42 6.17 -10.72
CA THR A 317 26.22 6.02 -9.90
C THR A 317 26.50 6.64 -8.52
N VAL A 318 25.60 7.46 -7.99
CA VAL A 318 25.81 8.25 -6.75
C VAL A 318 24.53 8.14 -5.88
N LEU A 319 24.29 7.00 -5.20
CA LEU A 319 23.14 6.75 -4.30
C LEU A 319 23.06 7.79 -3.18
N GLN A 320 21.88 8.31 -2.84
CA GLN A 320 21.71 9.42 -1.91
C GLN A 320 22.38 9.21 -0.55
N GLU A 321 22.16 8.05 0.07
CA GLU A 321 22.79 7.72 1.35
C GLU A 321 24.30 7.48 1.23
N ARG A 322 24.78 6.99 0.08
CA ARG A 322 26.18 6.58 -0.15
C ARG A 322 27.06 7.64 -0.80
N SER A 323 26.44 8.72 -1.25
CA SER A 323 27.06 9.82 -1.99
C SER A 323 27.30 11.07 -1.15
N GLY A 324 26.76 11.10 0.05
CA GLY A 324 26.75 12.31 0.86
C GLY A 324 25.82 13.40 0.30
N THR A 325 24.81 13.07 -0.51
CA THR A 325 23.81 14.04 -0.98
C THR A 325 22.57 14.11 -0.09
N SER A 326 22.27 13.04 0.66
CA SER A 326 21.27 13.06 1.72
C SER A 326 21.89 13.14 3.11
N LEU A 327 21.01 13.32 4.09
CA LEU A 327 21.32 12.97 5.47
C LEU A 327 21.38 11.44 5.60
N THR A 328 22.16 10.98 6.56
CA THR A 328 22.32 9.56 6.92
C THR A 328 22.14 9.41 8.42
N SER A 329 21.92 8.19 8.89
CA SER A 329 21.83 7.87 10.32
C SER A 329 23.05 8.33 11.14
N GLN A 330 24.21 8.56 10.50
CA GLN A 330 25.45 9.02 11.11
C GLN A 330 25.63 10.55 11.04
N SER A 331 24.68 11.29 10.46
CA SER A 331 24.77 12.74 10.35
C SER A 331 24.77 13.38 11.74
N ALA A 332 25.64 14.38 11.94
CA ALA A 332 25.79 15.06 13.22
C ALA A 332 24.48 15.73 13.68
N ASN A 333 24.41 16.03 14.98
CA ASN A 333 23.36 16.85 15.59
C ASN A 333 21.94 16.31 15.34
N ASN A 334 21.76 14.98 15.33
CA ASN A 334 20.48 14.32 15.09
C ASN A 334 19.79 14.74 13.78
N ALA A 335 20.49 15.35 12.82
CA ALA A 335 19.88 15.98 11.66
C ALA A 335 18.98 15.01 10.87
N TYR A 336 19.42 13.76 10.72
CA TYR A 336 18.62 12.72 10.06
C TYR A 336 17.33 12.43 10.82
N LEU A 337 17.39 12.22 12.13
CA LEU A 337 16.19 11.96 12.94
C LEU A 337 15.21 13.13 12.90
N LEU A 338 15.69 14.36 13.11
CA LEU A 338 14.86 15.57 13.06
C LEU A 338 14.21 15.76 11.69
N SER A 339 14.92 15.39 10.62
CA SER A 339 14.39 15.45 9.27
C SER A 339 13.34 14.37 8.98
N ALA A 340 13.47 13.17 9.55
CA ALA A 340 12.44 12.14 9.49
C ALA A 340 11.18 12.55 10.29
N ILE A 341 11.36 13.17 11.46
CA ILE A 341 10.27 13.78 12.24
C ILE A 341 9.59 14.88 11.42
N PHE A 342 10.35 15.74 10.75
CA PHE A 342 9.79 16.73 9.83
C PHE A 342 8.98 16.07 8.71
N MET A 343 9.52 15.05 8.03
CA MET A 343 8.81 14.35 6.95
C MET A 343 7.45 13.81 7.38
N LEU A 344 7.39 13.17 8.54
CA LEU A 344 6.16 12.57 9.07
C LEU A 344 5.21 13.60 9.71
N GLY A 345 5.74 14.75 10.14
CA GLY A 345 4.95 15.83 10.73
C GLY A 345 4.41 16.83 9.72
N PHE A 346 5.05 16.96 8.56
CA PHE A 346 4.77 17.97 7.55
C PHE A 346 3.65 17.55 6.59
N ASN A 347 3.06 18.51 5.86
CA ASN A 347 2.00 18.24 4.88
C ASN A 347 2.56 18.28 3.45
N TYR A 348 3.33 17.25 3.09
CA TYR A 348 3.84 17.09 1.73
C TYR A 348 3.95 15.62 1.33
N GLY A 349 3.22 15.22 0.28
CA GLY A 349 3.36 13.91 -0.33
C GLY A 349 2.96 12.72 0.55
N THR A 350 3.22 11.54 0.02
CA THR A 350 3.21 10.26 0.74
C THR A 350 4.62 9.99 1.27
N PRO A 351 4.83 9.90 2.60
CA PRO A 351 6.17 9.72 3.16
C PRO A 351 6.66 8.27 3.00
N THR A 352 7.91 8.12 2.58
CA THR A 352 8.64 6.85 2.54
C THR A 352 9.81 6.88 3.52
N VAL A 353 9.72 6.07 4.57
CA VAL A 353 10.80 5.84 5.53
C VAL A 353 11.72 4.76 4.99
N TYR A 354 12.99 5.08 4.80
CA TYR A 354 13.98 4.13 4.31
C TYR A 354 14.62 3.36 5.46
N SER A 355 14.81 2.05 5.29
CA SER A 355 15.63 1.25 6.19
C SER A 355 16.50 0.28 5.43
N GLY A 356 17.80 0.34 5.74
CA GLY A 356 18.83 -0.41 5.04
C GLY A 356 19.82 -1.04 6.01
N TYR A 357 21.06 -1.11 5.55
CA TYR A 357 22.17 -1.78 6.22
C TYR A 357 23.44 -0.94 6.12
N ASP A 358 24.35 -1.13 7.07
CA ASP A 358 25.67 -0.53 7.07
C ASP A 358 26.49 -1.00 5.86
N PHE A 359 27.17 -0.06 5.21
CA PHE A 359 27.94 -0.32 4.01
C PHE A 359 29.34 0.27 4.10
N SER A 360 30.32 -0.46 3.56
CA SER A 360 31.72 -0.04 3.52
C SER A 360 32.11 0.66 2.22
N SER A 361 31.29 0.53 1.18
CA SER A 361 31.52 1.15 -0.11
C SER A 361 30.22 1.45 -0.82
N PHE A 362 30.36 2.19 -1.91
CA PHE A 362 29.27 2.54 -2.79
C PHE A 362 28.47 1.31 -3.27
N ASP A 363 29.16 0.28 -3.75
CA ASP A 363 28.54 -0.91 -4.34
C ASP A 363 28.19 -2.01 -3.34
N ALA A 364 28.49 -1.84 -2.06
CA ALA A 364 28.28 -2.91 -1.07
C ALA A 364 26.80 -3.33 -0.98
N GLY A 365 26.51 -4.59 -1.31
CA GLY A 365 25.19 -5.21 -1.09
C GLY A 365 24.92 -5.52 0.38
N ALA A 366 23.69 -5.95 0.65
CA ALA A 366 23.25 -6.38 1.96
C ALA A 366 24.15 -7.50 2.54
N PRO A 367 24.20 -7.64 3.87
CA PRO A 367 24.84 -8.80 4.51
C PRO A 367 24.33 -10.11 3.90
N GLN A 368 25.24 -10.91 3.35
CA GLN A 368 24.92 -12.14 2.62
C GLN A 368 25.88 -13.28 2.97
N ASP A 369 25.45 -14.52 2.74
CA ASP A 369 26.24 -15.71 2.94
C ASP A 369 27.17 -16.02 1.74
N ALA A 370 27.92 -17.12 1.83
CA ALA A 370 28.86 -17.54 0.78
C ALA A 370 28.17 -17.94 -0.54
N ALA A 371 26.88 -18.28 -0.50
CA ALA A 371 26.08 -18.57 -1.69
C ALA A 371 25.44 -17.30 -2.30
N GLY A 372 25.61 -16.14 -1.66
CA GLY A 372 25.02 -14.88 -2.07
C GLY A 372 23.57 -14.70 -1.60
N GLN A 373 23.04 -15.61 -0.77
CA GLN A 373 21.73 -15.43 -0.17
C GLN A 373 21.82 -14.36 0.93
N THR A 374 20.82 -13.49 1.01
CA THR A 374 20.80 -12.44 2.05
C THR A 374 20.57 -13.02 3.43
N ASN A 375 21.38 -12.58 4.40
CA ASN A 375 21.27 -12.99 5.78
C ASN A 375 19.95 -12.50 6.40
N PRO A 376 19.33 -13.26 7.32
CA PRO A 376 18.18 -12.81 8.10
C PRO A 376 18.44 -11.49 8.83
N VAL A 377 17.38 -10.71 9.02
CA VAL A 377 17.49 -9.38 9.63
C VAL A 377 17.32 -9.44 11.14
N THR A 378 18.29 -8.85 11.84
CA THR A 378 18.21 -8.54 13.27
C THR A 378 18.60 -7.08 13.45
N CYS A 379 17.66 -6.24 13.90
CA CYS A 379 17.90 -4.80 14.02
C CYS A 379 19.02 -4.48 15.00
N ALA A 380 19.86 -3.50 14.64
CA ALA A 380 21.06 -3.09 15.37
C ALA A 380 22.11 -4.21 15.55
N ALA A 381 22.01 -5.29 14.77
CA ALA A 381 22.97 -6.38 14.72
C ALA A 381 23.27 -6.78 13.27
N ASN A 382 24.42 -7.40 13.05
CA ASN A 382 24.82 -7.95 11.75
C ASN A 382 24.73 -6.95 10.58
N GLY A 383 24.91 -5.65 10.85
CA GLY A 383 24.89 -4.58 9.85
C GLY A 383 23.50 -4.04 9.48
N TRP A 384 22.40 -4.46 10.13
CA TRP A 384 21.07 -3.92 9.82
C TRP A 384 20.67 -2.76 10.76
N ARG A 385 20.18 -1.65 10.18
CA ARG A 385 19.91 -0.41 10.93
C ARG A 385 18.48 -0.26 11.45
N CYS A 386 17.49 -0.68 10.67
CA CYS A 386 16.05 -0.64 11.03
C CYS A 386 15.55 0.73 11.52
N GLU A 387 15.83 1.78 10.77
CA GLU A 387 15.51 3.17 11.10
C GLU A 387 14.01 3.38 11.35
N HIS A 388 13.15 2.66 10.64
CA HIS A 388 11.70 2.67 10.88
C HIS A 388 11.29 2.25 12.31
N ARG A 389 12.14 1.53 13.04
CA ARG A 389 11.88 1.12 14.43
C ARG A 389 12.30 2.15 15.47
N TRP A 390 13.00 3.20 15.08
CA TRP A 390 13.44 4.20 16.04
C TRP A 390 12.20 4.85 16.70
N PRO A 391 12.12 4.90 18.04
CA PRO A 391 10.87 5.27 18.73
C PRO A 391 10.23 6.55 18.20
N ALA A 392 11.00 7.61 18.02
CA ALA A 392 10.51 8.87 17.46
C ALA A 392 9.95 8.73 16.02
N ILE A 393 10.56 7.92 15.16
CA ILE A 393 10.06 7.67 13.79
C ILE A 393 8.76 6.85 13.82
N ALA A 394 8.73 5.79 14.64
CA ALA A 394 7.55 4.95 14.80
C ALA A 394 6.37 5.74 15.41
N ASN A 395 6.64 6.60 16.39
CA ASN A 395 5.63 7.46 17.01
C ASN A 395 5.13 8.54 16.06
N MET A 396 6.04 9.13 15.29
CA MET A 396 5.66 10.09 14.25
C MET A 396 4.88 9.45 13.11
N ASN A 397 4.96 8.14 12.89
CA ASN A 397 4.05 7.46 11.97
C ASN A 397 2.59 7.49 12.48
N ALA A 398 2.37 7.28 13.78
CA ALA A 398 1.04 7.43 14.39
C ALA A 398 0.55 8.89 14.31
N PHE A 399 1.45 9.86 14.55
CA PHE A 399 1.18 11.29 14.35
C PHE A 399 0.72 11.55 12.92
N HIS A 400 1.52 11.16 11.92
CA HIS A 400 1.23 11.33 10.50
C HIS A 400 -0.14 10.75 10.13
N ASN A 401 -0.40 9.51 10.53
CA ASN A 401 -1.68 8.86 10.28
C ASN A 401 -2.86 9.66 10.86
N THR A 402 -2.68 10.36 11.97
CA THR A 402 -3.74 11.19 12.55
C THR A 402 -3.91 12.51 11.79
N VAL A 403 -2.80 13.15 11.42
CA VAL A 403 -2.81 14.54 10.95
C VAL A 403 -2.82 14.71 9.44
N ARG A 404 -2.51 13.68 8.65
CA ARG A 404 -2.19 13.80 7.20
C ARG A 404 -3.19 14.60 6.35
N ALA A 405 -4.48 14.62 6.72
CA ALA A 405 -5.52 15.35 6.00
C ALA A 405 -5.66 16.84 6.40
N THR A 406 -4.80 17.34 7.30
CA THR A 406 -4.85 18.73 7.78
C THR A 406 -3.75 19.59 7.15
N THR A 407 -3.98 20.89 7.10
CA THR A 407 -2.99 21.89 6.68
C THR A 407 -2.10 22.32 7.86
N LEU A 408 -1.01 23.02 7.53
CA LEU A 408 -0.21 23.70 8.56
C LEU A 408 -1.01 24.86 9.15
N THR A 409 -1.05 24.93 10.48
CA THR A 409 -1.64 26.04 11.24
C THR A 409 -0.60 26.55 12.24
N ASN A 410 -0.84 27.70 12.87
CA ASN A 410 -0.03 28.18 13.99
C ASN A 410 1.50 28.07 13.74
N ILE A 411 1.98 28.60 12.60
CA ILE A 411 3.40 28.48 12.23
C ILE A 411 4.22 29.46 13.07
N PHE A 412 5.21 28.94 13.78
CA PHE A 412 6.20 29.68 14.57
C PHE A 412 7.59 29.48 14.00
N LYS A 413 8.39 30.54 14.08
CA LYS A 413 9.81 30.53 13.71
C LYS A 413 10.60 31.17 14.85
N GLY A 414 11.71 30.54 15.23
CA GLY A 414 12.67 31.08 16.18
C GLY A 414 13.85 31.67 15.42
N THR A 415 15.04 31.12 15.64
CA THR A 415 16.19 31.30 14.75
C THR A 415 15.94 30.67 13.37
N SER A 416 16.92 30.76 12.46
CA SER A 416 16.87 30.05 11.17
C SER A 416 16.75 28.53 11.33
N GLN A 417 17.18 27.96 12.47
CA GLN A 417 17.16 26.53 12.75
C GLN A 417 15.99 26.08 13.63
N GLN A 418 14.94 26.91 13.79
CA GLN A 418 13.84 26.65 14.72
C GLN A 418 12.49 26.84 14.03
N ILE A 419 11.67 25.79 14.02
CA ILE A 419 10.30 25.81 13.51
C ILE A 419 9.32 25.11 14.45
N GLY A 420 8.12 25.65 14.55
CA GLY A 420 6.98 24.96 15.15
C GLY A 420 5.73 25.18 14.32
N PHE A 421 4.83 24.22 14.27
CA PHE A 421 3.56 24.36 13.56
C PHE A 421 2.51 23.38 14.09
N GLY A 422 1.26 23.82 14.03
CA GLY A 422 0.09 22.98 14.22
C GLY A 422 -0.27 22.23 12.94
N ARG A 423 -1.00 21.14 13.14
CA ARG A 423 -1.64 20.33 12.10
C ARG A 423 -3.14 20.33 12.33
N GLY A 424 -3.74 21.52 12.25
CA GLY A 424 -5.12 21.77 12.64
C GLY A 424 -5.35 21.46 14.13
N ALA A 425 -6.55 20.99 14.46
CA ALA A 425 -6.91 20.60 15.83
C ALA A 425 -6.41 19.20 16.24
N LEU A 426 -5.55 18.57 15.42
CA LEU A 426 -5.18 17.15 15.59
C LEU A 426 -3.78 16.93 16.12
N GLY A 427 -2.83 17.83 15.86
CA GLY A 427 -1.44 17.69 16.29
C GLY A 427 -0.64 18.98 16.26
N PHE A 428 0.51 19.00 16.93
CA PHE A 428 1.46 20.10 16.95
C PHE A 428 2.88 19.53 17.01
N LEU A 429 3.79 20.11 16.22
CA LEU A 429 5.20 19.71 16.14
C LEU A 429 6.11 20.92 16.31
N ILE A 430 7.18 20.75 17.08
CA ILE A 430 8.28 21.71 17.25
C ILE A 430 9.58 20.99 16.92
N ILE A 431 10.44 21.62 16.13
CA ILE A 431 11.81 21.16 15.84
C ILE A 431 12.77 22.29 16.19
N ASN A 432 13.71 21.99 17.08
CA ASN A 432 14.82 22.86 17.44
C ASN A 432 16.13 22.24 16.94
N ASN A 433 16.57 22.64 15.75
CA ASN A 433 17.84 22.23 15.16
C ASN A 433 18.98 23.23 15.45
N ASP A 434 18.77 24.10 16.45
CA ASP A 434 19.73 25.10 16.91
C ASP A 434 20.58 24.54 18.07
N ASN A 435 21.65 25.25 18.43
CA ASN A 435 22.51 24.92 19.57
C ASN A 435 21.97 25.44 20.91
N SER A 436 20.90 26.24 20.88
CA SER A 436 20.31 26.89 22.06
C SER A 436 18.97 26.26 22.45
N LEU A 437 18.68 26.22 23.76
CA LEU A 437 17.38 25.78 24.29
C LEU A 437 16.27 26.73 23.80
N TRP A 438 15.19 26.17 23.25
CA TRP A 438 14.05 26.97 22.79
C TRP A 438 12.84 26.82 23.72
N THR A 439 12.59 27.83 24.55
CA THR A 439 11.42 27.89 25.42
C THR A 439 10.42 28.91 24.88
N ASN A 440 9.17 28.50 24.74
CA ASN A 440 8.10 29.41 24.33
C ASN A 440 6.72 28.96 24.85
N THR A 441 5.75 29.86 24.76
CA THR A 441 4.32 29.53 24.86
C THR A 441 3.72 29.50 23.47
N TRP A 442 3.22 28.35 23.08
CA TRP A 442 2.76 28.04 21.74
C TRP A 442 1.25 28.16 21.68
N ALA A 443 0.73 28.95 20.74
CA ALA A 443 -0.68 28.90 20.40
C ALA A 443 -0.94 27.66 19.52
N THR A 444 -1.99 26.91 19.83
CA THR A 444 -2.35 25.66 19.15
C THR A 444 -3.85 25.58 18.97
N SER A 445 -4.28 24.81 17.97
CA SER A 445 -5.69 24.48 17.77
C SER A 445 -6.10 23.17 18.46
N LEU A 446 -5.16 22.51 19.15
CA LEU A 446 -5.45 21.30 19.94
C LEU A 446 -6.49 21.60 21.04
N PRO A 447 -7.43 20.68 21.29
CA PRO A 447 -8.33 20.78 22.44
C PRO A 447 -7.57 20.93 23.76
N ALA A 448 -8.20 21.58 24.74
CA ALA A 448 -7.65 21.66 26.08
C ALA A 448 -7.50 20.27 26.71
N GLY A 449 -6.40 20.06 27.43
CA GLY A 449 -6.10 18.78 28.05
C GLY A 449 -4.60 18.52 28.16
N THR A 450 -4.24 17.36 28.67
CA THR A 450 -2.84 16.97 28.85
C THR A 450 -2.42 15.99 27.77
N TYR A 451 -1.28 16.25 27.13
CA TYR A 451 -0.77 15.49 26.00
C TYR A 451 0.60 14.93 26.30
N CYS A 452 0.85 13.68 25.91
CA CYS A 452 2.20 13.11 25.93
C CYS A 452 3.03 13.64 24.76
N ASP A 453 4.30 13.96 25.02
CA ASP A 453 5.31 14.17 24.00
C ASP A 453 5.82 12.84 23.47
N ILE A 454 5.46 12.57 22.22
CA ILE A 454 5.69 11.29 21.56
C ILE A 454 7.11 11.16 21.00
N ILE A 455 7.89 12.24 20.92
CA ILE A 455 9.28 12.15 20.44
C ILE A 455 10.15 11.44 21.49
N HIS A 456 9.90 11.73 22.75
CA HIS A 456 10.62 11.18 23.90
C HIS A 456 9.94 9.95 24.52
N ASP A 457 8.82 9.50 23.96
CA ASP A 457 8.18 8.27 24.40
C ASP A 457 8.89 7.04 23.84
N THR A 458 9.22 6.10 24.72
CA THR A 458 9.81 4.81 24.35
C THR A 458 8.75 3.76 24.02
N ASN A 459 7.48 4.02 24.36
CA ASN A 459 6.36 3.23 23.92
C ASN A 459 5.85 3.75 22.58
N THR A 460 5.49 2.80 21.71
CA THR A 460 4.92 3.10 20.39
C THR A 460 3.40 3.01 20.35
N ASP A 461 2.78 2.61 21.46
CA ASP A 461 1.35 2.77 21.69
C ASP A 461 1.04 4.22 22.11
N PRO A 462 0.37 5.03 21.27
CA PRO A 462 0.09 6.43 21.60
C PRO A 462 -0.88 6.61 22.77
N ALA A 463 -1.58 5.54 23.20
CA ALA A 463 -2.46 5.55 24.36
C ALA A 463 -1.70 5.42 25.70
N VAL A 464 -0.39 5.12 25.66
CA VAL A 464 0.46 4.99 26.85
C VAL A 464 1.51 6.09 26.81
N CYS A 465 1.62 6.89 27.88
CA CYS A 465 2.66 7.90 27.98
C CYS A 465 3.77 7.47 28.94
N ASN A 466 4.98 7.27 28.41
CA ASN A 466 6.20 7.23 29.23
C ASN A 466 7.06 8.49 29.06
N GLY A 467 6.72 9.37 28.11
CA GLY A 467 7.40 10.64 27.86
C GLY A 467 6.95 11.79 28.78
N PRO A 468 7.58 12.98 28.64
CA PRO A 468 7.09 14.22 29.23
C PRO A 468 5.65 14.52 28.77
N SER A 469 4.91 15.29 29.57
CA SER A 469 3.53 15.69 29.23
C SER A 469 3.35 17.20 29.32
N TYR A 470 2.50 17.73 28.45
CA TYR A 470 2.23 19.16 28.31
C TYR A 470 0.73 19.44 28.40
N VAL A 471 0.36 20.49 29.14
CA VAL A 471 -1.04 20.89 29.31
C VAL A 471 -1.37 21.99 28.30
N VAL A 472 -2.34 21.72 27.42
CA VAL A 472 -2.99 22.72 26.57
C VAL A 472 -4.13 23.36 27.36
N SER A 473 -4.05 24.67 27.53
CA SER A 473 -5.03 25.47 28.24
C SER A 473 -6.36 25.58 27.48
N ALA A 474 -7.43 25.99 28.17
CA ALA A 474 -8.72 26.30 27.55
C ALA A 474 -8.63 27.42 26.49
N SER A 475 -7.61 28.28 26.57
CA SER A 475 -7.31 29.32 25.57
C SER A 475 -6.50 28.81 24.36
N GLY A 476 -6.20 27.51 24.27
CA GLY A 476 -5.45 26.94 23.16
C GLY A 476 -3.96 27.27 23.19
N THR A 477 -3.34 27.25 24.37
CA THR A 477 -1.90 27.49 24.53
C THR A 477 -1.23 26.44 25.41
N PHE A 478 0.04 26.14 25.15
CA PHE A 478 0.88 25.34 26.04
C PHE A 478 2.31 25.89 26.08
N THR A 479 3.02 25.70 27.19
CA THR A 479 4.42 26.13 27.34
C THR A 479 5.33 24.92 27.31
N ALA A 480 6.39 24.97 26.51
CA ALA A 480 7.38 23.90 26.42
C ALA A 480 8.78 24.46 26.17
N SER A 481 9.79 23.69 26.58
CA SER A 481 11.19 23.90 26.26
C SER A 481 11.69 22.71 25.44
N VAL A 482 12.28 22.99 24.28
CA VAL A 482 12.85 21.96 23.39
C VAL A 482 14.37 22.12 23.39
N ALA A 483 15.08 21.03 23.72
CA ALA A 483 16.54 21.04 23.83
C ALA A 483 17.21 21.35 22.47
N PRO A 484 18.51 21.71 22.46
CA PRO A 484 19.29 21.77 21.22
C PRO A 484 19.25 20.45 20.46
N HIS A 485 19.09 20.51 19.14
CA HIS A 485 19.08 19.34 18.23
C HIS A 485 18.03 18.28 18.59
N ASP A 486 16.84 18.76 18.93
CA ASP A 486 15.73 17.97 19.47
C ASP A 486 14.36 18.42 18.91
N ALA A 487 13.31 17.64 19.16
CA ALA A 487 11.94 17.90 18.73
C ALA A 487 10.92 17.55 19.80
N LEU A 488 9.71 18.07 19.65
CA LEU A 488 8.56 17.77 20.50
C LEU A 488 7.31 17.64 19.63
N ALA A 489 6.54 16.58 19.84
CA ALA A 489 5.27 16.40 19.13
C ALA A 489 4.16 15.94 20.09
N ILE A 490 3.00 16.59 20.00
CA ILE A 490 1.80 16.26 20.77
C ILE A 490 0.59 16.16 19.84
N PHE A 491 -0.34 15.23 20.11
CA PHE A 491 -1.47 15.00 19.22
C PHE A 491 -2.66 14.33 19.91
N THR A 492 -3.82 14.38 19.26
CA THR A 492 -5.10 13.96 19.86
C THR A 492 -5.16 12.51 20.34
N ALA A 493 -4.36 11.59 19.80
CA ALA A 493 -4.32 10.21 20.31
C ALA A 493 -3.50 10.08 21.61
N SER A 494 -2.63 11.05 21.94
CA SER A 494 -1.94 11.15 23.24
C SER A 494 -2.68 12.02 24.26
N LEU A 495 -3.94 12.39 23.99
CA LEU A 495 -4.74 13.17 24.91
C LEU A 495 -5.14 12.32 26.13
N GLY A 496 -4.91 12.87 27.33
CA GLY A 496 -5.29 12.24 28.59
C GLY A 496 -4.38 11.10 29.03
N THR A 497 -3.30 10.83 28.29
CA THR A 497 -2.36 9.74 28.60
C THR A 497 -1.30 10.14 29.63
N ALA A 498 -1.36 11.36 30.14
CA ALA A 498 -0.43 11.92 31.11
C ALA A 498 -0.17 10.97 32.30
N MET A 499 1.09 10.92 32.74
CA MET A 499 1.42 10.32 34.03
C MET A 499 0.61 11.01 35.14
N ASN A 500 -0.17 10.24 35.89
CA ASN A 500 -0.94 10.71 37.03
C ASN A 500 0.02 11.14 38.15
N THR A 501 0.46 12.40 38.11
CA THR A 501 1.20 13.04 39.20
C THR A 501 0.19 13.80 40.05
N THR A 502 -0.25 13.19 41.16
CA THR A 502 -1.09 13.89 42.16
C THR A 502 -0.29 14.96 42.89
N SER A 503 -0.90 16.14 42.97
CA SER A 503 -0.39 17.48 43.33
C SER A 503 -0.17 17.76 44.83
N SER A 504 0.80 18.63 45.14
CA SER A 504 0.56 19.83 45.99
C SER A 504 1.68 20.86 45.79
N GLY A 505 1.33 22.10 45.44
CA GLY A 505 2.28 23.14 45.04
C GLY A 505 3.03 23.83 46.18
N ALA A 506 4.33 24.01 45.98
CA ALA A 506 5.06 25.27 46.10
C ALA A 506 6.38 25.11 45.32
N ALA A 507 6.88 26.21 44.76
CA ALA A 507 7.82 26.25 43.65
C ALA A 507 9.12 25.42 43.78
N SER A 508 9.58 24.98 42.61
CA SER A 508 10.94 24.54 42.22
C SER A 508 11.35 23.07 42.41
N THR A 509 12.05 22.60 41.38
CA THR A 509 12.88 21.38 41.26
C THR A 509 12.18 20.02 41.08
N ALA A 510 12.49 19.38 39.95
CA ALA A 510 12.18 18.00 39.59
C ALA A 510 12.63 17.01 40.67
N VAL A 511 11.79 16.04 41.06
CA VAL A 511 12.18 14.67 41.49
C VAL A 511 10.97 13.71 41.40
N VAL A 512 11.29 12.51 40.89
CA VAL A 512 10.57 11.23 40.82
C VAL A 512 9.98 10.74 42.15
N VAL A 513 8.76 10.16 42.17
CA VAL A 513 8.42 9.09 43.13
C VAL A 513 7.53 8.00 42.49
N LYS A 514 8.01 6.77 42.66
CA LYS A 514 7.44 5.46 42.32
C LYS A 514 6.47 5.02 43.43
N SER A 515 5.31 4.46 43.11
CA SER A 515 4.68 3.48 44.00
C SER A 515 3.74 2.51 43.31
N THR A 516 3.92 1.27 43.72
CA THR A 516 3.36 -0.04 43.35
C THR A 516 1.84 -0.16 43.42
N THR A 517 1.21 -0.62 42.34
CA THR A 517 0.63 -1.97 42.19
C THR A 517 -0.06 -2.08 40.82
N SER A 518 0.39 -3.03 40.01
CA SER A 518 -0.18 -3.35 38.70
C SER A 518 -1.50 -4.11 38.88
N PRO A 519 -2.59 -3.74 38.19
CA PRO A 519 -3.55 -4.72 37.72
C PRO A 519 -2.94 -5.37 36.47
N ALA A 520 -2.96 -6.69 36.43
CA ALA A 520 -2.52 -7.50 35.30
C ALA A 520 -3.17 -7.02 33.99
N ALA A 521 -2.44 -7.17 32.87
CA ALA A 521 -2.93 -6.90 31.52
C ALA A 521 -4.36 -7.45 31.37
N ALA A 522 -5.32 -6.54 31.17
CA ALA A 522 -6.71 -6.92 31.06
C ALA A 522 -6.85 -7.77 29.79
N SER A 523 -7.12 -9.05 30.01
CA SER A 523 -7.58 -9.96 28.97
C SER A 523 -8.82 -9.33 28.33
N THR A 524 -8.93 -9.40 26.99
CA THR A 524 -10.09 -8.88 26.25
C THR A 524 -10.66 -9.96 25.34
N VAL A 525 -11.93 -9.80 24.96
CA VAL A 525 -12.64 -10.60 23.96
C VAL A 525 -13.19 -9.70 22.88
N THR A 526 -13.13 -10.14 21.64
CA THR A 526 -13.59 -9.39 20.47
C THR A 526 -14.99 -9.84 20.08
N LEU A 527 -15.94 -8.92 20.02
CA LEU A 527 -17.30 -9.16 19.56
C LEU A 527 -17.54 -8.41 18.25
N SER A 528 -17.91 -9.13 17.19
CA SER A 528 -18.33 -8.55 15.91
C SER A 528 -19.84 -8.65 15.78
N PHE A 529 -20.54 -7.53 15.71
CA PHE A 529 -21.97 -7.46 15.47
C PHE A 529 -22.20 -7.33 13.96
N VAL A 530 -23.00 -8.22 13.37
CA VAL A 530 -23.36 -8.21 11.95
C VAL A 530 -24.88 -8.18 11.84
N GLU A 531 -25.42 -7.08 11.34
CA GLU A 531 -26.85 -6.79 11.34
C GLU A 531 -27.36 -6.53 9.91
N THR A 532 -28.45 -7.17 9.54
CA THR A 532 -29.17 -6.86 8.29
C THR A 532 -30.28 -5.86 8.56
N ALA A 533 -30.24 -4.70 7.91
CA ALA A 533 -31.21 -3.64 8.12
C ALA A 533 -31.48 -2.85 6.84
N THR A 534 -32.75 -2.74 6.46
CA THR A 534 -33.19 -1.82 5.40
C THR A 534 -33.20 -0.39 5.95
N VAL A 535 -32.42 0.50 5.35
CA VAL A 535 -32.32 1.91 5.75
C VAL A 535 -32.82 2.82 4.63
N ALA A 536 -33.51 3.90 4.99
CA ALA A 536 -33.82 4.97 4.05
C ALA A 536 -32.56 5.79 3.71
N ALA A 537 -32.62 6.56 2.63
CA ALA A 537 -31.52 7.45 2.24
C ALA A 537 -31.22 8.46 3.37
N GLY A 538 -29.98 8.45 3.88
CA GLY A 538 -29.54 9.32 4.97
C GLY A 538 -29.75 8.76 6.39
N GLU A 539 -30.21 7.52 6.54
CA GLU A 539 -30.24 6.81 7.83
C GLU A 539 -28.96 6.00 8.06
N THR A 540 -28.53 5.95 9.32
CA THR A 540 -27.39 5.14 9.79
C THR A 540 -27.85 4.16 10.86
N VAL A 541 -27.36 2.92 10.82
CA VAL A 541 -27.58 1.93 11.90
C VAL A 541 -26.50 2.10 12.97
N LYS A 542 -26.90 2.16 14.24
CA LYS A 542 -25.99 2.22 15.39
C LYS A 542 -26.34 1.15 16.42
N LEU A 543 -25.39 0.84 17.31
CA LEU A 543 -25.52 -0.07 18.45
C LEU A 543 -25.50 0.74 19.75
N ALA A 544 -26.54 0.61 20.56
CA ALA A 544 -26.64 1.23 21.88
C ALA A 544 -26.84 0.14 22.95
N GLY A 545 -26.33 0.35 24.16
CA GLY A 545 -26.42 -0.66 25.21
C GLY A 545 -26.09 -0.19 26.61
N SER A 546 -26.20 -1.10 27.57
CA SER A 546 -26.21 -0.81 29.01
C SER A 546 -24.85 -0.51 29.64
N ILE A 547 -23.76 -0.64 28.88
CA ILE A 547 -22.39 -0.42 29.35
C ILE A 547 -21.77 0.81 28.69
N ALA A 548 -20.71 1.36 29.30
CA ALA A 548 -20.04 2.56 28.83
C ALA A 548 -19.51 2.42 27.40
N GLN A 549 -19.00 1.24 27.06
CA GLN A 549 -18.52 0.87 25.73
C GLN A 549 -19.64 0.84 24.67
N LEU A 550 -20.91 0.80 25.07
CA LEU A 550 -22.09 0.86 24.20
C LEU A 550 -22.89 2.17 24.38
N GLY A 551 -22.27 3.17 25.01
CA GLY A 551 -22.84 4.51 25.13
C GLY A 551 -23.91 4.68 26.22
N MET A 552 -24.05 3.74 27.17
CA MET A 552 -25.02 3.82 28.29
C MET A 552 -26.44 4.19 27.83
N TRP A 553 -26.93 3.51 26.79
CA TRP A 553 -28.24 3.75 26.15
C TRP A 553 -28.45 5.15 25.54
N ALA A 554 -27.44 6.02 25.52
CA ALA A 554 -27.56 7.35 24.91
C ALA A 554 -27.42 7.26 23.37
N PRO A 555 -28.44 7.62 22.57
CA PRO A 555 -28.36 7.53 21.10
C PRO A 555 -27.23 8.34 20.46
N ALA A 556 -26.86 9.46 21.10
CA ALA A 556 -25.73 10.29 20.67
C ALA A 556 -24.37 9.60 20.85
N ALA A 557 -24.26 8.72 21.84
CA ALA A 557 -23.06 7.94 22.15
C ALA A 557 -23.12 6.51 21.57
N ALA A 558 -24.19 6.14 20.87
CA ALA A 558 -24.34 4.84 20.22
C ALA A 558 -23.33 4.69 19.07
N LEU A 559 -22.78 3.49 18.93
CA LEU A 559 -21.70 3.19 17.99
C LEU A 559 -22.24 2.93 16.59
N ALA A 560 -21.79 3.67 15.59
CA ALA A 560 -22.23 3.47 14.21
C ALA A 560 -21.69 2.16 13.61
N LEU A 561 -22.57 1.38 12.98
CA LEU A 561 -22.16 0.25 12.15
C LEU A 561 -21.78 0.76 10.75
N THR A 562 -20.97 -0.02 10.02
CA THR A 562 -20.57 0.27 8.64
C THR A 562 -21.00 -0.86 7.71
N ARG A 563 -21.20 -0.58 6.41
CA ARG A 563 -21.47 -1.60 5.39
C ARG A 563 -20.61 -1.35 4.16
N ALA A 564 -20.11 -2.42 3.53
CA ALA A 564 -19.21 -2.32 2.38
C ALA A 564 -19.93 -1.92 1.07
N SER A 565 -21.24 -2.17 0.98
CA SER A 565 -22.08 -1.81 -0.15
C SER A 565 -23.55 -1.77 0.28
N ALA A 566 -24.45 -1.30 -0.60
CA ALA A 566 -25.88 -1.22 -0.29
C ALA A 566 -26.54 -2.58 0.02
N ILE A 567 -25.94 -3.68 -0.46
CA ILE A 567 -26.43 -5.05 -0.27
C ILE A 567 -25.65 -5.84 0.80
N ALA A 568 -24.55 -5.27 1.33
CA ALA A 568 -23.78 -5.90 2.40
C ALA A 568 -24.44 -5.66 3.77
N PRO A 569 -24.34 -6.60 4.73
CA PRO A 569 -24.82 -6.40 6.09
C PRO A 569 -24.02 -5.30 6.79
N TRP A 570 -24.64 -4.66 7.77
CA TRP A 570 -24.01 -3.70 8.67
C TRP A 570 -23.11 -4.43 9.67
N ALA A 571 -21.94 -3.89 9.97
CA ALA A 571 -21.00 -4.51 10.89
C ALA A 571 -20.33 -3.50 11.83
N LEU A 572 -20.04 -3.94 13.06
CA LEU A 572 -19.26 -3.24 14.07
C LEU A 572 -18.49 -4.25 14.91
N THR A 573 -17.22 -4.00 15.18
CA THR A 573 -16.41 -4.83 16.09
C THR A 573 -16.04 -4.04 17.34
N LEU A 574 -16.19 -4.66 18.51
CA LEU A 574 -15.91 -4.10 19.82
C LEU A 574 -15.07 -5.08 20.64
N THR A 575 -14.15 -4.58 21.46
CA THR A 575 -13.44 -5.36 22.47
C THR A 575 -14.00 -5.09 23.87
N LEU A 576 -14.27 -6.15 24.62
CA LEU A 576 -14.79 -6.09 25.98
C LEU A 576 -13.93 -6.94 26.92
N PRO A 577 -13.97 -6.71 28.24
CA PRO A 577 -13.43 -7.67 29.20
C PRO A 577 -14.17 -9.03 29.11
N PRO A 578 -13.50 -10.17 29.32
CA PRO A 578 -14.11 -11.48 29.39
C PRO A 578 -15.25 -11.52 30.41
N SER A 579 -16.27 -12.34 30.16
CA SER A 579 -17.44 -12.48 31.04
C SER A 579 -18.27 -11.21 31.25
N THR A 580 -18.05 -10.14 30.47
CA THR A 580 -18.87 -8.92 30.55
C THR A 580 -20.29 -9.20 30.06
N SER A 581 -21.27 -9.03 30.94
CA SER A 581 -22.70 -9.12 30.60
C SER A 581 -23.26 -7.73 30.31
N PHE A 582 -24.02 -7.61 29.23
CA PHE A 582 -24.63 -6.35 28.83
C PHE A 582 -25.94 -6.57 28.06
N GLU A 583 -26.75 -5.53 28.05
CA GLU A 583 -27.93 -5.43 27.21
C GLU A 583 -27.66 -4.47 26.06
N TYR A 584 -28.25 -4.71 24.90
CA TYR A 584 -28.08 -3.87 23.73
C TYR A 584 -29.29 -3.89 22.79
N LYS A 585 -29.36 -2.87 21.94
CA LYS A 585 -30.27 -2.77 20.79
C LYS A 585 -29.61 -2.07 19.63
N PHE A 586 -30.08 -2.38 18.43
CA PHE A 586 -29.80 -1.55 17.27
C PHE A 586 -30.75 -0.35 17.21
N ILE A 587 -30.26 0.77 16.71
CA ILE A 587 -31.05 1.98 16.45
C ILE A 587 -30.77 2.48 15.03
N LYS A 588 -31.75 3.13 14.40
CA LYS A 588 -31.55 3.91 13.18
C LYS A 588 -31.59 5.38 13.53
N THR A 589 -30.64 6.16 13.03
CA THR A 589 -30.56 7.59 13.27
C THR A 589 -30.55 8.38 11.96
N THR A 590 -31.25 9.51 11.90
CA THR A 590 -31.21 10.46 10.78
C THR A 590 -30.23 11.60 11.05
N ALA A 591 -29.78 12.28 9.99
CA ALA A 591 -28.94 13.48 10.09
C ALA A 591 -29.61 14.65 10.85
N SER A 592 -30.94 14.67 10.93
CA SER A 592 -31.73 15.66 11.68
C SER A 592 -31.95 15.29 13.16
N GLY A 593 -31.39 14.18 13.64
CA GLY A 593 -31.47 13.76 15.04
C GLY A 593 -32.66 12.84 15.39
N GLY A 594 -33.41 12.35 14.41
CA GLY A 594 -34.46 11.35 14.62
C GLY A 594 -33.85 9.99 14.98
N VAL A 595 -34.44 9.28 15.95
CA VAL A 595 -33.96 7.97 16.43
C VAL A 595 -35.09 6.96 16.42
N THR A 596 -34.92 5.85 15.70
CA THR A 596 -35.83 4.69 15.71
C THR A 596 -35.15 3.52 16.40
N TRP A 597 -35.71 3.04 17.50
CA TRP A 597 -35.20 1.88 18.24
C TRP A 597 -35.71 0.57 17.66
N GLU A 598 -34.89 -0.47 17.76
CA GLU A 598 -35.34 -1.84 17.54
C GLU A 598 -36.53 -2.20 18.46
N ALA A 599 -37.57 -2.82 17.88
CA ALA A 599 -38.77 -3.23 18.59
C ALA A 599 -38.52 -4.49 19.45
N GLY A 600 -39.32 -4.68 20.51
CA GLY A 600 -39.21 -5.83 21.42
C GLY A 600 -38.34 -5.58 22.65
N ALA A 601 -38.00 -6.64 23.39
CA ALA A 601 -37.12 -6.57 24.57
C ALA A 601 -35.67 -6.26 24.18
N ASN A 602 -34.84 -5.85 25.16
CA ASN A 602 -33.41 -5.67 24.92
C ASN A 602 -32.75 -7.02 24.61
N ARG A 603 -31.77 -7.03 23.71
CA ARG A 603 -30.93 -8.20 23.49
C ARG A 603 -29.95 -8.30 24.65
N VAL A 604 -29.74 -9.49 25.18
CA VAL A 604 -28.84 -9.73 26.32
C VAL A 604 -27.70 -10.64 25.85
N TYR A 605 -26.46 -10.28 26.17
CA TYR A 605 -25.31 -11.11 25.85
C TYR A 605 -24.25 -11.05 26.96
N THR A 606 -23.60 -12.19 27.21
CA THR A 606 -22.44 -12.30 28.09
C THR A 606 -21.25 -12.71 27.25
N ALA A 607 -20.21 -11.87 27.24
CA ALA A 607 -19.00 -12.13 26.48
C ALA A 607 -18.27 -13.37 27.01
N PRO A 608 -17.56 -14.14 26.16
CA PRO A 608 -16.86 -15.34 26.61
C PRO A 608 -15.86 -15.05 27.74
N GLY A 609 -15.67 -15.99 28.66
CA GLY A 609 -14.70 -15.86 29.75
C GLY A 609 -13.24 -16.07 29.32
N THR A 610 -13.00 -16.52 28.10
CA THR A 610 -11.66 -16.83 27.58
C THR A 610 -11.03 -15.62 26.90
N ALA A 611 -9.91 -15.13 27.43
CA ALA A 611 -9.11 -14.08 26.82
C ALA A 611 -8.72 -14.41 25.37
N GLY A 612 -8.83 -13.45 24.45
CA GLY A 612 -8.50 -13.63 23.03
C GLY A 612 -9.60 -14.30 22.19
N ALA A 613 -10.73 -14.69 22.80
CA ALA A 613 -11.87 -15.20 22.04
C ALA A 613 -12.46 -14.13 21.12
N SER A 614 -12.78 -14.51 19.88
CA SER A 614 -13.49 -13.68 18.90
C SER A 614 -14.83 -14.32 18.58
N VAL A 615 -15.92 -13.57 18.75
CA VAL A 615 -17.29 -14.05 18.51
C VAL A 615 -18.02 -13.09 17.59
N THR A 616 -18.76 -13.64 16.63
CA THR A 616 -19.62 -12.84 15.75
C THR A 616 -21.10 -13.09 16.10
N LEU A 617 -21.84 -12.01 16.31
CA LEU A 617 -23.26 -11.99 16.63
C LEU A 617 -24.04 -11.49 15.42
N TYR A 618 -24.86 -12.36 14.83
CA TYR A 618 -25.67 -12.04 13.66
C TYR A 618 -27.10 -11.63 14.07
N GLY A 619 -27.71 -10.70 13.33
CA GLY A 619 -29.10 -10.32 13.52
C GLY A 619 -29.75 -9.62 12.33
N ALA A 620 -31.05 -9.33 12.47
CA ALA A 620 -31.84 -8.58 11.50
C ALA A 620 -32.75 -7.55 12.21
N PHE A 621 -32.75 -6.32 11.71
CA PHE A 621 -33.38 -5.19 12.41
C PHE A 621 -34.90 -5.34 12.35
N GLY A 622 -35.51 -5.64 13.50
CA GLY A 622 -36.96 -5.89 13.63
C GLY A 622 -37.35 -7.37 13.72
N SER A 623 -36.40 -8.32 13.71
CA SER A 623 -36.71 -9.73 13.99
C SER A 623 -36.81 -9.99 15.50
N THR A 624 -37.98 -10.39 15.98
CA THR A 624 -38.17 -10.83 17.37
C THR A 624 -37.76 -12.30 17.53
N GLY A 625 -36.47 -12.59 17.70
CA GLY A 625 -36.01 -13.95 18.02
C GLY A 625 -34.49 -14.10 18.07
N SER A 626 -33.95 -14.40 19.25
CA SER A 626 -32.55 -14.77 19.46
C SER A 626 -32.23 -16.16 18.91
N SER A 627 -31.17 -16.28 18.12
CA SER A 627 -30.43 -17.53 17.96
C SER A 627 -28.95 -17.27 17.67
N SER A 628 -28.13 -17.24 18.71
CA SER A 628 -26.66 -17.25 18.63
C SER A 628 -26.17 -18.69 18.69
N SER A 629 -25.65 -19.21 17.58
CA SER A 629 -24.88 -20.47 17.56
C SER A 629 -23.39 -20.14 17.62
N ALA A 630 -22.75 -20.39 18.76
CA ALA A 630 -21.30 -20.31 18.91
C ALA A 630 -20.66 -21.61 18.38
N ILE A 631 -19.76 -21.51 17.40
CA ILE A 631 -18.89 -22.61 16.99
C ILE A 631 -17.59 -22.47 17.79
N THR A 632 -17.42 -23.27 18.84
CA THR A 632 -16.15 -23.39 19.58
C THR A 632 -15.16 -24.21 18.77
N ALA A 633 -13.97 -23.65 18.53
CA ALA A 633 -12.84 -24.37 17.94
C ALA A 633 -12.33 -25.42 18.95
N ALA A 634 -12.68 -26.69 18.75
CA ALA A 634 -12.02 -27.80 19.41
C ALA A 634 -10.69 -28.10 18.71
N ALA A 635 -9.66 -28.35 19.52
CA ALA A 635 -8.29 -28.65 19.10
C ALA A 635 -8.23 -29.75 18.02
N MET A 636 -7.66 -29.42 16.86
CA MET A 636 -7.38 -30.38 15.80
C MET A 636 -6.11 -31.15 16.13
N SER A 637 -6.31 -32.39 16.59
CA SER A 637 -5.29 -33.44 16.59
C SER A 637 -5.03 -33.91 15.15
N THR A 638 -3.76 -34.08 14.84
CA THR A 638 -3.23 -34.52 13.55
C THR A 638 -3.66 -35.95 13.20
N THR A 639 -4.43 -36.13 12.13
CA THR A 639 -4.37 -37.37 11.35
C THR A 639 -4.53 -37.07 9.86
N SER A 640 -3.56 -37.55 9.09
CA SER A 640 -3.57 -37.55 7.63
C SER A 640 -4.68 -38.44 7.09
N SER A 641 -5.51 -37.91 6.21
CA SER A 641 -6.21 -38.76 5.23
C SER A 641 -6.24 -38.06 3.88
N THR A 642 -5.83 -38.82 2.88
CA THR A 642 -5.70 -38.52 1.46
C THR A 642 -7.05 -38.10 0.87
N PRO A 643 -7.13 -37.06 0.00
CA PRO A 643 -8.39 -36.73 -0.64
C PRO A 643 -8.67 -37.73 -1.77
N SER A 644 -9.81 -38.41 -1.65
CA SER A 644 -10.39 -39.25 -2.70
C SER A 644 -11.26 -38.40 -3.62
N THR A 645 -11.18 -38.74 -4.91
CA THR A 645 -11.93 -38.23 -6.05
C THR A 645 -13.43 -38.53 -5.92
N SER A 646 -14.29 -37.52 -6.05
CA SER A 646 -15.67 -37.74 -6.54
C SER A 646 -16.23 -36.50 -7.25
N THR A 647 -16.87 -36.79 -8.38
CA THR A 647 -17.36 -35.90 -9.43
C THR A 647 -18.85 -35.60 -9.25
N SER A 648 -19.28 -34.49 -9.85
CA SER A 648 -20.67 -34.10 -10.17
C SER A 648 -21.54 -33.54 -9.04
N THR A 649 -21.73 -32.22 -9.07
CA THR A 649 -22.92 -31.58 -8.51
C THR A 649 -23.84 -31.26 -9.68
N SER A 650 -24.92 -32.01 -9.85
CA SER A 650 -25.97 -31.67 -10.82
C SER A 650 -26.62 -30.35 -10.39
N ILE A 651 -26.56 -29.34 -11.26
CA ILE A 651 -27.23 -28.04 -11.05
C ILE A 651 -28.58 -28.11 -11.76
N ALA A 652 -29.66 -27.81 -11.04
CA ALA A 652 -31.02 -27.90 -11.58
C ALA A 652 -31.16 -27.12 -12.90
N GLY A 653 -31.65 -27.79 -13.95
CA GLY A 653 -31.82 -27.21 -15.29
C GLY A 653 -30.56 -27.21 -16.18
N TRP A 654 -29.44 -27.80 -15.74
CA TRP A 654 -28.19 -27.88 -16.50
C TRP A 654 -27.55 -29.27 -16.44
N THR A 655 -27.06 -29.75 -17.60
CA THR A 655 -26.34 -31.02 -17.75
C THR A 655 -24.85 -30.75 -17.92
N TYR A 656 -24.01 -31.34 -17.07
CA TYR A 656 -22.55 -31.28 -17.24
C TYR A 656 -22.10 -32.15 -18.42
N LEU A 657 -21.32 -31.58 -19.33
CA LEU A 657 -20.85 -32.25 -20.55
C LEU A 657 -19.41 -32.76 -20.44
N GLY A 658 -18.61 -32.24 -19.50
CA GLY A 658 -17.24 -32.67 -19.26
C GLY A 658 -16.22 -31.53 -19.23
N CYS A 659 -14.97 -31.91 -18.96
CA CYS A 659 -13.81 -31.03 -18.99
C CYS A 659 -13.19 -31.02 -20.39
N TYR A 660 -13.26 -29.89 -21.11
CA TYR A 660 -12.74 -29.77 -22.47
C TYR A 660 -11.37 -29.04 -22.47
N PRO A 661 -10.43 -29.41 -23.35
CA PRO A 661 -9.23 -28.61 -23.58
C PRO A 661 -9.62 -27.22 -24.12
N ASP A 662 -9.05 -26.14 -23.61
CA ASP A 662 -9.27 -24.78 -24.13
C ASP A 662 -7.96 -23.98 -24.06
N SER A 663 -7.63 -23.20 -25.09
CA SER A 663 -6.45 -22.35 -25.08
C SER A 663 -6.64 -21.11 -25.95
N SER A 664 -5.86 -20.07 -25.70
CA SER A 664 -5.87 -18.84 -26.50
C SER A 664 -5.57 -19.07 -27.99
N SER A 665 -4.83 -20.12 -28.33
CA SER A 665 -4.51 -20.52 -29.71
C SER A 665 -5.49 -21.52 -30.32
N ALA A 666 -6.32 -22.19 -29.51
CA ALA A 666 -7.28 -23.20 -29.94
C ALA A 666 -8.51 -23.25 -29.02
N ARG A 667 -9.33 -22.19 -29.05
CA ARG A 667 -10.56 -22.09 -28.24
C ARG A 667 -11.57 -23.17 -28.61
N THR A 668 -12.14 -23.84 -27.62
CA THR A 668 -13.27 -24.79 -27.74
C THR A 668 -14.59 -24.06 -27.98
N LEU A 669 -14.68 -22.79 -27.57
CA LEU A 669 -15.85 -21.93 -27.76
C LEU A 669 -15.59 -20.87 -28.85
N ALA A 670 -16.42 -20.83 -29.90
CA ALA A 670 -16.18 -20.01 -31.10
C ALA A 670 -16.58 -18.53 -30.99
N SER A 671 -17.40 -18.16 -30.01
CA SER A 671 -17.93 -16.79 -29.85
C SER A 671 -18.01 -16.44 -28.37
N LEU A 672 -16.88 -15.99 -27.81
CA LEU A 672 -16.74 -15.71 -26.38
C LEU A 672 -17.44 -14.40 -26.02
N GLN A 673 -18.55 -14.48 -25.28
CA GLN A 673 -18.97 -13.38 -24.40
C GLN A 673 -18.61 -13.75 -22.97
N ARG A 674 -17.52 -13.16 -22.46
CA ARG A 674 -17.13 -13.26 -21.06
C ARG A 674 -18.08 -12.40 -20.24
N LEU A 675 -18.80 -12.99 -19.29
CA LEU A 675 -19.59 -12.21 -18.35
C LEU A 675 -18.69 -11.75 -17.21
N GLY A 676 -18.67 -10.43 -16.95
CA GLY A 676 -17.86 -9.80 -15.90
C GLY A 676 -18.42 -10.05 -14.49
N ILE A 677 -18.43 -11.30 -14.05
CA ILE A 677 -18.89 -11.69 -12.71
C ILE A 677 -17.64 -11.89 -11.83
N SER A 678 -17.48 -11.04 -10.82
CA SER A 678 -16.30 -10.96 -9.95
C SER A 678 -16.22 -12.05 -8.87
N VAL A 679 -17.28 -12.84 -8.68
CA VAL A 679 -17.33 -13.97 -7.75
C VAL A 679 -18.05 -15.13 -8.43
N ASN A 680 -17.29 -16.12 -8.88
CA ASN A 680 -17.83 -17.18 -9.73
C ASN A 680 -17.95 -18.50 -8.97
N SER A 681 -19.13 -19.09 -9.00
CA SER A 681 -19.41 -20.51 -8.75
C SER A 681 -19.98 -21.10 -10.03
N VAL A 682 -19.95 -22.42 -10.18
CA VAL A 682 -20.62 -23.07 -11.32
C VAL A 682 -22.09 -22.59 -11.40
N SER A 683 -22.80 -22.55 -10.27
CA SER A 683 -24.21 -22.15 -10.23
C SER A 683 -24.46 -20.70 -10.66
N SER A 684 -23.61 -19.75 -10.24
CA SER A 684 -23.77 -18.34 -10.61
C SER A 684 -23.51 -18.12 -12.10
N CYS A 685 -22.53 -18.81 -12.67
CA CYS A 685 -22.25 -18.73 -14.10
C CYS A 685 -23.43 -19.25 -14.93
N LEU A 686 -23.93 -20.44 -14.61
CA LEU A 686 -25.04 -21.06 -15.34
C LEU A 686 -26.34 -20.26 -15.21
N THR A 687 -26.60 -19.68 -14.04
CA THR A 687 -27.75 -18.77 -13.85
C THR A 687 -27.64 -17.54 -14.73
N ALA A 688 -26.45 -16.95 -14.85
CA ALA A 688 -26.22 -15.79 -15.70
C ALA A 688 -26.35 -16.14 -17.20
N CYS A 689 -25.83 -17.29 -17.63
CA CYS A 689 -25.97 -17.76 -19.00
C CYS A 689 -27.44 -18.05 -19.36
N ALA A 690 -28.20 -18.65 -18.46
CA ALA A 690 -29.65 -18.84 -18.62
C ALA A 690 -30.38 -17.49 -18.75
N GLY A 691 -30.07 -16.53 -17.86
CA GLY A 691 -30.68 -15.19 -17.87
C GLY A 691 -30.35 -14.39 -19.14
N ALA A 692 -29.21 -14.68 -19.79
CA ALA A 692 -28.81 -14.09 -21.05
C ALA A 692 -29.28 -14.90 -22.29
N GLY A 693 -30.02 -15.98 -22.11
CA GLY A 693 -30.62 -16.77 -23.20
C GLY A 693 -29.67 -17.73 -23.92
N TYR A 694 -28.53 -18.09 -23.33
CA TYR A 694 -27.56 -19.02 -23.93
C TYR A 694 -27.84 -20.48 -23.54
N ALA A 695 -27.68 -21.39 -24.50
CA ALA A 695 -27.87 -22.83 -24.30
C ALA A 695 -26.69 -23.51 -23.58
N TYR A 696 -25.51 -22.90 -23.59
CA TYR A 696 -24.30 -23.44 -22.97
C TYR A 696 -23.64 -22.43 -22.03
N GLY A 697 -23.08 -22.96 -20.95
CA GLY A 697 -22.27 -22.24 -19.98
C GLY A 697 -20.95 -22.96 -19.73
N GLY A 698 -19.86 -22.21 -19.61
CA GLY A 698 -18.52 -22.73 -19.37
C GLY A 698 -17.83 -21.97 -18.25
N VAL A 699 -17.11 -22.70 -17.39
CA VAL A 699 -16.28 -22.11 -16.32
C VAL A 699 -14.83 -22.55 -16.44
N GLU A 700 -13.92 -21.58 -16.35
CA GLU A 700 -12.48 -21.77 -16.56
C GLU A 700 -11.65 -20.98 -15.54
N PHE A 701 -10.40 -21.41 -15.35
CA PHE A 701 -9.37 -20.70 -14.58
C PHE A 701 -9.73 -20.31 -13.14
N GLY A 702 -10.69 -21.00 -12.52
CA GLY A 702 -11.15 -20.76 -11.15
C GLY A 702 -12.12 -19.58 -11.03
N ASN A 703 -12.21 -18.66 -12.00
CA ASN A 703 -13.02 -17.45 -11.87
C ASN A 703 -13.70 -16.96 -13.15
N GLU A 704 -13.49 -17.60 -14.30
CA GLU A 704 -14.05 -17.15 -15.57
C GLU A 704 -15.39 -17.83 -15.85
N CYS A 705 -16.33 -17.06 -16.44
CA CYS A 705 -17.64 -17.52 -16.87
C CYS A 705 -17.86 -17.14 -18.34
N PHE A 706 -18.21 -18.14 -19.15
CA PHE A 706 -18.45 -18.01 -20.57
C PHE A 706 -19.85 -18.52 -20.92
N CYS A 707 -20.59 -17.73 -21.70
CA CYS A 707 -21.89 -18.13 -22.21
C CYS A 707 -21.85 -18.18 -23.72
N VAL A 708 -22.34 -19.28 -24.31
CA VAL A 708 -22.27 -19.50 -25.76
C VAL A 708 -23.51 -20.20 -26.29
N ALA A 709 -23.83 -19.92 -27.56
CA ALA A 709 -24.99 -20.51 -28.22
C ALA A 709 -24.71 -21.95 -28.71
N SER A 710 -23.44 -22.26 -29.02
CA SER A 710 -23.00 -23.58 -29.50
C SER A 710 -21.52 -23.83 -29.19
N ILE A 711 -21.16 -25.09 -29.01
CA ILE A 711 -19.76 -25.55 -28.92
C ILE A 711 -19.23 -25.82 -30.34
N LYS A 712 -17.92 -25.65 -30.59
CA LYS A 712 -17.32 -25.96 -31.90
C LYS A 712 -17.56 -27.44 -32.30
N PRO A 713 -17.94 -27.72 -33.56
CA PRO A 713 -18.07 -29.10 -34.02
C PRO A 713 -16.76 -29.89 -33.91
N GLY A 714 -16.83 -31.13 -33.42
CA GLY A 714 -15.70 -32.07 -33.39
C GLY A 714 -14.79 -31.99 -32.15
N VAL A 715 -15.06 -31.09 -31.19
CA VAL A 715 -14.35 -31.09 -29.90
C VAL A 715 -14.94 -32.15 -28.95
N VAL A 716 -14.08 -32.88 -28.26
CA VAL A 716 -14.46 -33.93 -27.31
C VAL A 716 -13.90 -33.63 -25.92
N PRO A 717 -14.57 -34.07 -24.84
CA PRO A 717 -14.03 -33.93 -23.48
C PRO A 717 -12.65 -34.59 -23.33
N GLY A 718 -11.76 -33.92 -22.61
CA GLY A 718 -10.45 -34.43 -22.19
C GLY A 718 -10.48 -35.02 -20.77
N SER A 719 -9.32 -35.03 -20.10
CA SER A 719 -9.20 -35.56 -18.74
C SER A 719 -9.80 -34.63 -17.70
N GLU A 720 -10.72 -35.13 -16.88
CA GLU A 720 -11.35 -34.38 -15.76
C GLU A 720 -10.32 -33.79 -14.79
N SER A 721 -9.18 -34.45 -14.59
CA SER A 721 -8.09 -33.93 -13.72
C SER A 721 -7.50 -32.59 -14.18
N LYS A 722 -7.72 -32.19 -15.44
CA LYS A 722 -7.30 -30.89 -15.95
C LYS A 722 -8.23 -29.76 -15.52
N CYS A 723 -9.49 -30.06 -15.21
CA CYS A 723 -10.40 -29.14 -14.57
C CYS A 723 -10.35 -29.37 -13.06
N SER A 724 -9.36 -28.78 -12.40
CA SER A 724 -9.09 -28.99 -10.97
C SER A 724 -9.08 -27.70 -10.15
N TYR A 725 -9.33 -26.54 -10.78
CA TYR A 725 -9.29 -25.26 -10.08
C TYR A 725 -10.59 -25.05 -9.31
N THR A 726 -10.49 -24.76 -8.03
CA THR A 726 -11.64 -24.40 -7.21
C THR A 726 -12.23 -23.08 -7.69
N CYS A 727 -13.55 -23.00 -7.78
CA CYS A 727 -14.25 -21.75 -8.11
C CYS A 727 -13.97 -20.66 -7.07
N SER A 728 -13.84 -19.39 -7.48
CA SER A 728 -13.53 -18.25 -6.61
C SER A 728 -14.62 -17.95 -5.57
N GLY A 729 -15.85 -18.40 -5.81
CA GLY A 729 -16.94 -18.43 -4.84
C GLY A 729 -16.88 -19.59 -3.84
N GLY A 730 -15.84 -20.43 -3.88
CA GLY A 730 -15.58 -21.52 -2.92
C GLY A 730 -16.39 -22.80 -3.13
N VAL A 731 -17.33 -22.83 -4.08
CA VAL A 731 -18.23 -23.97 -4.32
C VAL A 731 -18.07 -24.49 -5.76
N GLY A 732 -17.60 -25.73 -5.89
CA GLY A 732 -17.42 -26.44 -7.16
C GLY A 732 -16.06 -26.23 -7.82
N THR A 733 -15.92 -26.80 -9.03
CA THR A 733 -14.70 -26.76 -9.84
C THR A 733 -14.95 -25.92 -11.09
N CYS A 734 -14.04 -24.98 -11.36
CA CYS A 734 -14.12 -23.99 -12.42
C CYS A 734 -12.92 -24.10 -13.38
N GLY A 735 -12.82 -25.23 -14.07
CA GLY A 735 -11.82 -25.49 -15.10
C GLY A 735 -10.39 -25.58 -14.60
N GLY A 736 -9.43 -25.18 -15.43
CA GLY A 736 -7.99 -25.19 -15.16
C GLY A 736 -7.22 -24.33 -16.16
N PHE A 737 -5.87 -24.42 -16.15
CA PHE A 737 -5.00 -23.52 -16.92
C PHE A 737 -5.24 -23.50 -18.44
N ASN A 738 -5.72 -24.61 -19.02
CA ASN A 738 -6.07 -24.75 -20.44
C ASN A 738 -7.24 -25.73 -20.57
N ALA A 739 -8.24 -25.60 -19.70
CA ALA A 739 -9.30 -26.59 -19.57
C ALA A 739 -10.57 -25.95 -19.01
N ILE A 740 -11.70 -26.19 -19.64
CA ILE A 740 -12.99 -25.58 -19.32
C ILE A 740 -14.03 -26.65 -18.98
N ASN A 741 -14.75 -26.48 -17.87
CA ASN A 741 -15.93 -27.30 -17.58
C ASN A 741 -17.12 -26.75 -18.37
N ILE A 742 -17.79 -27.57 -19.19
CA ILE A 742 -18.92 -27.13 -20.01
C ILE A 742 -20.23 -27.77 -19.55
N TYR A 743 -21.30 -26.98 -19.57
CA TYR A 743 -22.67 -27.37 -19.21
C TYR A 743 -23.65 -26.95 -20.31
N HIS A 744 -24.75 -27.70 -20.45
CA HIS A 744 -25.82 -27.45 -21.41
C HIS A 744 -27.18 -27.36 -20.71
N ALA A 745 -27.99 -26.37 -21.07
CA ALA A 745 -29.32 -26.16 -20.50
C ALA A 745 -30.26 -27.32 -20.87
N THR A 746 -30.98 -27.85 -19.89
CA THR A 746 -31.98 -28.91 -20.10
C THR A 746 -33.31 -28.26 -20.49
N PRO A 747 -33.99 -28.69 -21.57
CA PRO A 747 -35.32 -28.15 -21.90
C PRO A 747 -36.30 -28.39 -20.76
N ILE A 748 -37.02 -27.35 -20.35
CA ILE A 748 -38.13 -27.47 -19.41
C ILE A 748 -39.31 -28.05 -20.20
N SER A 749 -39.70 -29.28 -19.91
CA SER A 749 -40.88 -29.94 -20.48
C SER A 749 -42.17 -29.40 -19.88
#